data_AF-A0A3N5HX86-F1
#
_entry.id   AF-A0A3N5HX86-F1
#
_cell.length_a   1.000
_cell.length_b   1.000
_cell.length_c   1.000
_cell.angle_alpha   90.00
_cell.angle_beta   90.00
_cell.angle_gamma   90.00
#
_symmetry.space_group_name_H-M   'P 1'
#
loop_
_entity.id
_entity.type
_entity.pdbx_description
1 polymer ?
#
loop_
_entity_poly.entity_id
_entity_poly.type
_entity_poly.pdbx_seq_one_letter_code
_entity_poly.pdbx_strand_id
1 'polypeptide(L)'
;MALIDDVKAVCDRLAPLGWRNMLLEITSGQLDIQKPTSAALKTELTKTLTAIDRTVTGFTDFSLSGTKAIAAGSPADSLLYHALASPNVIAGVSGFPSLKEIESVENYVFGVQPSTLASLKTRAGLTGSQRLSVVLFAYEYRPARDTCTRRQADMVFSRTGVSRVGTRLAVYDAQTRGFQSQVADDPFAFRVCPARFAAFLAVRRKGSATTIMRARQGDNALNFWVPIHKLFNGTECISGLNLQVGYSAFHYNDKIRRTRTVTLGLARVPATAPFQFSAGIAELSTDPTFGSGILMPVPHPRLVEPAAVNGQVVTYTVPSGPKAFAALEPGASQAPDGSEIRPAPAYVHARTQVRNGVAIDLNNDPARPDVNETVSKGNYQALHYVDFTGDGQINAGVPALSGKPEVAAAIVPCYSLVAAPDFFPSAGQRELFERVPSDFWGVPPLPLCDTRLPANLQMPGNRFSATEKTISAVVALFGPAPAGTNIPQSFDVDRHSCLPDDSAGVFAPGWDVSTDRKRISGARVQHLAAYGLGSPFPEDSKLCAALSTFWPAVAPDASRSMSPNTGNAGLRATVAPLTDEEIGQVGSLPWDGVVGPKVNTFDGVDFLDCEKFLHVDYVKNALEGRFTPRLTTQVSSEEYGLRMQAIAKCYRTMGGDRNLRFVVSFRKVNAGDSELQRAQLDTSTVLAGEVYRIDMIVGGEATEQSHPTDFRRSLLPIQDRQLFLTSPRTDTALRKRSNQAVWSRV
;
A
#
# COMPACT_ATOMS: atom_id res chain seq x y z
N MET A 1 -23.58 -22.38 -19.03
CA MET A 1 -22.91 -23.47 -18.31
C MET A 1 -23.32 -23.36 -16.85
N ALA A 2 -23.56 -24.47 -16.16
CA ALA A 2 -23.93 -24.40 -14.74
C ALA A 2 -22.67 -24.14 -13.90
N LEU A 3 -22.79 -23.43 -12.78
CA LEU A 3 -21.64 -23.09 -11.92
C LEU A 3 -20.86 -24.34 -11.46
N ILE A 4 -21.57 -25.45 -11.23
CA ILE A 4 -20.92 -26.71 -10.82
C ILE A 4 -20.03 -27.29 -11.91
N ASP A 5 -20.30 -27.03 -13.19
CA ASP A 5 -19.46 -27.51 -14.30
C ASP A 5 -18.13 -26.74 -14.30
N ASP A 6 -18.17 -25.44 -14.05
CA ASP A 6 -16.96 -24.61 -13.89
C ASP A 6 -16.13 -25.10 -12.69
N VAL A 7 -16.77 -25.34 -11.53
CA VAL A 7 -16.10 -25.88 -10.35
C VAL A 7 -15.52 -27.27 -10.62
N LYS A 8 -16.22 -28.13 -11.37
CA LYS A 8 -15.71 -29.44 -11.77
C LYS A 8 -14.46 -29.30 -12.63
N ALA A 9 -14.43 -28.39 -13.59
CA ALA A 9 -13.24 -28.15 -14.41
C ALA A 9 -12.04 -27.72 -13.55
N VAL A 10 -12.26 -26.86 -12.56
CA VAL A 10 -11.22 -26.46 -11.58
C VAL A 10 -10.73 -27.68 -10.78
N CYS A 11 -11.65 -28.45 -10.20
CA CYS A 11 -11.32 -29.63 -9.41
C CYS A 11 -10.57 -30.69 -10.23
N ASP A 12 -11.01 -30.98 -11.45
CA ASP A 12 -10.38 -31.97 -12.33
C ASP A 12 -8.96 -31.54 -12.73
N ARG A 13 -8.73 -30.24 -12.98
CA ARG A 13 -7.40 -29.71 -13.30
C ARG A 13 -6.46 -29.75 -12.10
N LEU A 14 -6.95 -29.38 -10.92
CA LEU A 14 -6.14 -29.26 -9.72
C LEU A 14 -5.92 -30.60 -9.00
N ALA A 15 -6.84 -31.55 -9.10
CA ALA A 15 -6.73 -32.87 -8.49
C ALA A 15 -5.38 -33.57 -8.73
N PRO A 16 -4.87 -33.70 -9.98
CA PRO A 16 -3.59 -34.35 -10.25
C PRO A 16 -2.37 -33.53 -9.77
N LEU A 17 -2.56 -32.26 -9.40
CA LEU A 17 -1.52 -31.36 -8.92
C LEU A 17 -1.37 -31.38 -7.39
N GLY A 18 -1.87 -32.45 -6.74
CA GLY A 18 -1.76 -32.70 -5.30
C GLY A 18 -2.97 -32.29 -4.47
N TRP A 19 -3.86 -31.44 -5.01
CA TRP A 19 -5.01 -30.89 -4.25
C TRP A 19 -5.98 -31.95 -3.75
N ARG A 20 -6.22 -33.01 -4.54
CA ARG A 20 -7.08 -34.12 -4.13
C ARG A 20 -6.50 -34.86 -2.92
N ASN A 21 -5.21 -35.17 -2.97
CA ASN A 21 -4.52 -35.93 -1.93
C ASN A 21 -4.48 -35.12 -0.63
N MET A 22 -4.15 -33.83 -0.70
CA MET A 22 -4.15 -32.93 0.44
C MET A 22 -5.54 -32.86 1.10
N LEU A 23 -6.61 -32.66 0.30
CA LEU A 23 -7.98 -32.57 0.84
C LEU A 23 -8.46 -33.90 1.44
N LEU A 24 -8.08 -35.04 0.85
CA LEU A 24 -8.34 -36.35 1.44
C LEU A 24 -7.61 -36.49 2.78
N GLU A 25 -6.33 -36.14 2.86
CA GLU A 25 -5.53 -36.24 4.08
C GLU A 25 -6.13 -35.41 5.22
N ILE A 26 -6.36 -34.12 4.99
CA ILE A 26 -6.89 -33.22 6.04
C ILE A 26 -8.34 -33.52 6.43
N THR A 27 -9.06 -34.33 5.66
CA THR A 27 -10.45 -34.73 5.99
C THR A 27 -10.57 -36.20 6.37
N SER A 28 -9.45 -36.90 6.62
CA SER A 28 -9.44 -38.34 6.93
C SER A 28 -10.16 -39.19 5.86
N GLY A 29 -9.92 -38.87 4.59
CA GLY A 29 -10.47 -39.53 3.41
C GLY A 29 -11.89 -39.11 3.02
N GLN A 30 -12.48 -38.12 3.70
CA GLN A 30 -13.89 -37.79 3.50
C GLN A 30 -14.16 -36.90 2.28
N LEU A 31 -13.23 -36.04 1.85
CA LEU A 31 -13.43 -35.13 0.73
C LEU A 31 -12.61 -35.54 -0.50
N ASP A 32 -13.28 -36.08 -1.51
CA ASP A 32 -12.68 -36.39 -2.80
C ASP A 32 -13.21 -35.48 -3.91
N ILE A 33 -12.43 -34.45 -4.26
CA ILE A 33 -12.82 -33.47 -5.29
C ILE A 33 -12.82 -34.02 -6.73
N GLN A 34 -12.27 -35.23 -6.97
CA GLN A 34 -12.24 -35.83 -8.30
C GLN A 34 -13.41 -36.78 -8.48
N LYS A 35 -14.53 -36.26 -9.00
CA LYS A 35 -15.75 -37.04 -9.24
C LYS A 35 -16.05 -37.19 -10.73
N PRO A 36 -16.66 -38.31 -11.17
CA PRO A 36 -16.90 -38.57 -12.59
C PRO A 36 -17.88 -37.59 -13.25
N THR A 37 -18.81 -37.00 -12.49
CA THR A 37 -19.83 -36.08 -13.00
C THR A 37 -20.00 -34.86 -12.12
N SER A 38 -20.48 -33.75 -12.69
CA SER A 38 -20.81 -32.52 -11.94
C SER A 38 -21.85 -32.78 -10.84
N ALA A 39 -22.82 -33.65 -11.08
CA ALA A 39 -23.82 -34.04 -10.07
C ALA A 39 -23.19 -34.79 -8.89
N ALA A 40 -22.29 -35.73 -9.16
CA ALA A 40 -21.55 -36.44 -8.11
C ALA A 40 -20.64 -35.49 -7.32
N LEU A 41 -19.99 -34.54 -8.00
CA LEU A 41 -19.20 -33.50 -7.35
C LEU A 41 -20.08 -32.61 -6.46
N LYS A 42 -21.26 -32.18 -6.92
CA LYS A 42 -22.19 -31.39 -6.11
C LYS A 42 -22.57 -32.10 -4.80
N THR A 43 -22.92 -33.38 -4.87
CA THR A 43 -23.22 -34.19 -3.69
C THR A 43 -22.01 -34.26 -2.75
N GLU A 44 -20.82 -34.49 -3.31
CA GLU A 44 -19.58 -34.52 -2.54
C GLU A 44 -19.30 -33.19 -1.83
N LEU A 45 -19.45 -32.07 -2.52
CA LEU A 45 -19.09 -30.76 -1.99
C LEU A 45 -20.05 -30.24 -0.91
N THR A 46 -21.29 -30.75 -0.89
CA THR A 46 -22.37 -30.26 0.00
C THR A 46 -22.67 -31.18 1.18
N LYS A 47 -22.07 -32.39 1.21
CA LYS A 47 -22.18 -33.31 2.34
C LYS A 47 -21.47 -32.75 3.58
N THR A 48 -21.88 -33.22 4.74
CA THR A 48 -21.23 -32.89 6.01
C THR A 48 -19.94 -33.69 6.15
N LEU A 49 -18.85 -32.99 6.46
CA LEU A 49 -17.56 -33.53 6.86
C LEU A 49 -17.52 -33.58 8.38
N THR A 50 -17.19 -34.75 8.94
CA THR A 50 -17.11 -34.96 10.39
C THR A 50 -15.70 -34.81 10.95
N ALA A 51 -14.69 -34.81 10.08
CA ALA A 51 -13.29 -34.61 10.43
C ALA A 51 -12.65 -33.59 9.48
N ILE A 52 -12.03 -32.55 10.05
CA ILE A 52 -11.16 -31.59 9.35
C ILE A 52 -10.00 -31.27 10.28
N ASP A 53 -8.80 -31.66 9.88
CA ASP A 53 -7.57 -31.41 10.62
C ASP A 53 -7.13 -29.95 10.44
N ARG A 54 -7.38 -29.15 11.48
CA ARG A 54 -6.98 -27.73 11.56
C ARG A 54 -5.62 -27.55 12.24
N THR A 55 -4.83 -28.61 12.38
CA THR A 55 -3.44 -28.52 12.86
C THR A 55 -2.44 -28.42 11.70
N VAL A 56 -2.88 -28.79 10.49
CA VAL A 56 -2.07 -28.68 9.28
C VAL A 56 -1.88 -27.20 8.89
N THR A 57 -0.62 -26.84 8.60
CA THR A 57 -0.26 -25.50 8.15
C THR A 57 -1.07 -25.10 6.91
N GLY A 58 -1.62 -23.88 6.93
CA GLY A 58 -2.52 -23.39 5.90
C GLY A 58 -4.01 -23.59 6.21
N PHE A 59 -4.36 -24.52 7.11
CA PHE A 59 -5.73 -24.78 7.57
C PHE A 59 -5.97 -24.41 9.05
N THR A 60 -4.93 -23.93 9.74
CA THR A 60 -4.98 -23.55 11.17
C THR A 60 -6.00 -22.45 11.47
N ASP A 61 -6.28 -21.59 10.49
CA ASP A 61 -7.27 -20.53 10.58
C ASP A 61 -8.52 -20.76 9.72
N PHE A 62 -8.74 -21.97 9.19
CA PHE A 62 -10.02 -22.35 8.60
C PHE A 62 -11.13 -22.34 9.66
N SER A 63 -12.33 -21.83 9.31
CA SER A 63 -13.41 -21.63 10.27
C SER A 63 -13.71 -22.87 11.11
N LEU A 64 -13.88 -22.69 12.42
CA LEU A 64 -14.30 -23.75 13.34
C LEU A 64 -15.73 -24.23 13.07
N SER A 65 -16.59 -23.38 12.48
CA SER A 65 -17.96 -23.74 12.10
C SER A 65 -18.04 -24.44 10.74
N GLY A 66 -16.95 -24.39 9.95
CA GLY A 66 -16.84 -25.05 8.66
C GLY A 66 -16.91 -26.58 8.77
N THR A 67 -17.94 -27.17 8.16
CA THR A 67 -18.19 -28.63 8.16
C THR A 67 -18.52 -29.15 6.77
N LYS A 68 -18.24 -28.38 5.71
CA LYS A 68 -18.53 -28.74 4.32
C LYS A 68 -17.40 -28.26 3.41
N ALA A 69 -17.28 -28.88 2.24
CA ALA A 69 -16.39 -28.36 1.20
C ALA A 69 -16.92 -27.04 0.65
N ILE A 70 -18.24 -26.93 0.45
CA ILE A 70 -18.95 -25.72 0.07
C ILE A 70 -20.14 -25.50 1.00
N ALA A 71 -20.12 -24.40 1.74
CA ALA A 71 -21.20 -23.92 2.58
C ALA A 71 -21.91 -22.73 1.90
N ALA A 72 -23.22 -22.84 1.69
CA ALA A 72 -23.98 -21.86 0.93
C ALA A 72 -23.88 -20.44 1.53
N GLY A 73 -23.39 -19.50 0.73
CA GLY A 73 -23.23 -18.09 1.11
C GLY A 73 -22.24 -17.84 2.25
N SER A 74 -21.38 -18.79 2.59
CA SER A 74 -20.35 -18.66 3.63
C SER A 74 -18.97 -19.10 3.09
N PRO A 75 -18.19 -18.16 2.54
CA PRO A 75 -16.84 -18.46 2.06
C PRO A 75 -15.91 -18.99 3.15
N ALA A 76 -15.97 -18.44 4.37
CA ALA A 76 -15.13 -18.89 5.48
C ALA A 76 -15.45 -20.31 5.97
N ASP A 77 -16.69 -20.77 5.83
CA ASP A 77 -17.12 -22.13 6.21
C ASP A 77 -16.93 -23.14 5.05
N SER A 78 -16.45 -22.70 3.89
CA SER A 78 -16.30 -23.52 2.69
C SER A 78 -14.85 -24.01 2.56
N LEU A 79 -14.57 -25.25 2.96
CA LEU A 79 -13.21 -25.81 2.99
C LEU A 79 -12.51 -25.76 1.62
N LEU A 80 -13.22 -26.07 0.54
CA LEU A 80 -12.63 -26.02 -0.81
C LEU A 80 -12.28 -24.59 -1.21
N TYR A 81 -13.15 -23.62 -0.90
CA TYR A 81 -12.86 -22.22 -1.20
C TYR A 81 -11.66 -21.72 -0.38
N HIS A 82 -11.61 -22.02 0.91
CA HIS A 82 -10.47 -21.69 1.77
C HIS A 82 -9.18 -22.29 1.23
N ALA A 83 -9.16 -23.58 0.88
CA ALA A 83 -7.99 -24.25 0.34
C ALA A 83 -7.43 -23.54 -0.91
N LEU A 84 -8.32 -23.12 -1.82
CA LEU A 84 -7.92 -22.49 -3.08
C LEU A 84 -7.56 -21.01 -2.93
N ALA A 85 -8.28 -20.27 -2.09
CA ALA A 85 -8.16 -18.83 -1.94
C ALA A 85 -7.12 -18.41 -0.88
N SER A 86 -6.81 -19.26 0.10
CA SER A 86 -5.81 -18.98 1.13
C SER A 86 -4.39 -19.07 0.55
N PRO A 87 -3.57 -18.02 0.68
CA PRO A 87 -2.18 -18.05 0.22
C PRO A 87 -1.27 -18.93 1.08
N ASN A 88 -1.71 -19.31 2.28
CA ASN A 88 -0.96 -20.16 3.19
C ASN A 88 -1.11 -21.67 2.88
N VAL A 89 -2.00 -22.04 1.95
CA VAL A 89 -2.19 -23.43 1.51
C VAL A 89 -1.28 -23.68 0.32
N ILE A 90 -0.08 -24.18 0.59
CA ILE A 90 0.99 -24.44 -0.39
C ILE A 90 1.67 -25.81 -0.26
N ALA A 91 1.55 -26.47 0.89
CA ALA A 91 2.23 -27.74 1.14
C ALA A 91 1.58 -28.88 0.34
N GLY A 92 2.40 -29.73 -0.29
CA GLY A 92 1.93 -30.93 -0.98
C GLY A 92 1.25 -30.71 -2.34
N VAL A 93 1.33 -29.49 -2.92
CA VAL A 93 0.74 -29.15 -4.22
C VAL A 93 1.78 -28.58 -5.18
N SER A 94 1.59 -28.78 -6.50
CA SER A 94 2.57 -28.39 -7.54
C SER A 94 2.03 -27.40 -8.59
N GLY A 95 0.74 -27.05 -8.52
CA GLY A 95 0.17 -25.99 -9.34
C GLY A 95 -1.06 -25.40 -8.67
N PHE A 96 -1.37 -24.15 -8.99
CA PHE A 96 -2.26 -23.32 -8.19
C PHE A 96 -3.48 -22.82 -9.00
N PRO A 97 -4.57 -22.41 -8.33
CA PRO A 97 -5.71 -21.81 -9.00
C PRO A 97 -5.37 -20.40 -9.53
N SER A 98 -5.78 -20.11 -10.76
CA SER A 98 -5.83 -18.74 -11.27
C SER A 98 -6.90 -17.92 -10.52
N LEU A 99 -6.83 -16.60 -10.64
CA LEU A 99 -7.81 -15.70 -10.02
C LEU A 99 -9.23 -15.96 -10.54
N LYS A 100 -9.40 -16.27 -11.83
CA LYS A 100 -10.70 -16.64 -12.41
C LYS A 100 -11.27 -17.94 -11.81
N GLU A 101 -10.43 -18.91 -11.53
CA GLU A 101 -10.88 -20.19 -10.95
C GLU A 101 -11.29 -20.01 -9.49
N ILE A 102 -10.55 -19.20 -8.72
CA ILE A 102 -10.97 -18.77 -7.38
C ILE A 102 -12.33 -18.07 -7.46
N GLU A 103 -12.52 -17.14 -8.40
CA GLU A 103 -13.81 -16.47 -8.62
C GLU A 103 -14.94 -17.46 -8.96
N SER A 104 -14.64 -18.51 -9.72
CA SER A 104 -15.64 -19.51 -10.13
C SER A 104 -16.15 -20.31 -8.93
N VAL A 105 -15.23 -20.73 -8.05
CA VAL A 105 -15.59 -21.39 -6.79
C VAL A 105 -16.29 -20.42 -5.83
N GLU A 106 -15.85 -19.15 -5.77
CA GLU A 106 -16.50 -18.09 -5.00
C GLU A 106 -17.95 -17.88 -5.43
N ASN A 107 -18.21 -17.78 -6.73
CA ASN A 107 -19.56 -17.65 -7.27
C ASN A 107 -20.41 -18.87 -6.93
N TYR A 108 -19.84 -20.08 -6.98
CA TYR A 108 -20.53 -21.28 -6.56
C TYR A 108 -20.85 -21.32 -5.07
N VAL A 109 -19.99 -20.79 -4.18
CA VAL A 109 -20.32 -20.62 -2.76
C VAL A 109 -21.60 -19.81 -2.58
N PHE A 110 -21.74 -18.70 -3.30
CA PHE A 110 -22.97 -17.87 -3.26
C PHE A 110 -24.14 -18.47 -4.08
N GLY A 111 -23.87 -19.33 -5.05
CA GLY A 111 -24.87 -19.86 -5.98
C GLY A 111 -25.32 -21.31 -5.78
N VAL A 112 -24.66 -22.09 -4.92
CA VAL A 112 -24.98 -23.53 -4.74
C VAL A 112 -26.41 -23.75 -4.25
N GLN A 113 -26.92 -22.80 -3.45
CA GLN A 113 -28.31 -22.70 -3.00
C GLN A 113 -28.77 -21.24 -3.18
N PRO A 114 -29.19 -20.86 -4.40
CA PRO A 114 -29.51 -19.47 -4.71
C PRO A 114 -30.62 -18.93 -3.81
N SER A 115 -30.36 -17.83 -3.11
CA SER A 115 -31.36 -17.18 -2.25
C SER A 115 -32.35 -16.34 -3.07
N THR A 116 -33.56 -16.13 -2.55
CA THR A 116 -34.48 -15.12 -3.09
C THR A 116 -34.14 -13.75 -2.51
N LEU A 117 -34.55 -12.67 -3.19
CA LEU A 117 -34.39 -11.31 -2.63
C LEU A 117 -35.11 -11.16 -1.29
N ALA A 118 -36.28 -11.77 -1.14
CA ALA A 118 -37.05 -11.78 0.10
C ALA A 118 -36.29 -12.49 1.23
N SER A 119 -35.68 -13.65 0.98
CA SER A 119 -34.92 -14.36 2.02
C SER A 119 -33.67 -13.58 2.45
N LEU A 120 -32.98 -12.93 1.51
CA LEU A 120 -31.84 -12.06 1.84
C LEU A 120 -32.26 -10.84 2.66
N LYS A 121 -33.41 -10.22 2.34
CA LYS A 121 -33.99 -9.11 3.12
C LYS A 121 -34.30 -9.55 4.55
N THR A 122 -34.92 -10.73 4.72
CA THR A 122 -35.21 -11.33 6.03
C THR A 122 -33.94 -11.66 6.81
N ARG A 123 -32.94 -12.30 6.17
CA ARG A 123 -31.62 -12.58 6.76
C ARG A 123 -30.94 -11.30 7.24
N ALA A 124 -31.08 -10.21 6.50
CA ALA A 124 -30.58 -8.90 6.87
C ALA A 124 -31.44 -8.17 7.93
N GLY A 125 -32.47 -8.80 8.51
CA GLY A 125 -33.32 -8.18 9.52
C GLY A 125 -34.01 -6.89 9.05
N LEU A 126 -34.22 -6.75 7.74
CA LEU A 126 -34.86 -5.56 7.16
C LEU A 126 -36.38 -5.71 7.18
N THR A 127 -37.07 -4.73 7.75
CA THR A 127 -38.53 -4.74 7.91
C THR A 127 -39.22 -3.64 7.10
N GLY A 128 -40.51 -3.82 6.82
CA GLY A 128 -41.33 -2.83 6.13
C GLY A 128 -40.73 -2.36 4.80
N SER A 129 -40.59 -1.04 4.66
CA SER A 129 -40.07 -0.36 3.46
C SER A 129 -38.54 -0.36 3.33
N GLN A 130 -37.80 -0.92 4.29
CA GLN A 130 -36.35 -1.04 4.19
C GLN A 130 -35.95 -1.97 3.04
N ARG A 131 -34.83 -1.65 2.38
CA ARG A 131 -34.37 -2.35 1.18
C ARG A 131 -32.88 -2.67 1.27
N LEU A 132 -32.48 -3.75 0.61
CA LEU A 132 -31.09 -4.03 0.30
C LEU A 132 -30.58 -2.97 -0.69
N SER A 133 -29.28 -2.77 -0.77
CA SER A 133 -28.67 -1.92 -1.79
C SER A 133 -27.63 -2.70 -2.59
N VAL A 134 -27.50 -2.40 -3.88
CA VAL A 134 -26.37 -2.86 -4.68
C VAL A 134 -25.20 -1.94 -4.37
N VAL A 135 -24.15 -2.51 -3.80
CA VAL A 135 -22.98 -1.78 -3.29
C VAL A 135 -21.73 -2.45 -3.83
N LEU A 136 -20.82 -1.66 -4.41
CA LEU A 136 -19.52 -2.17 -4.84
C LEU A 136 -18.53 -2.16 -3.69
N PHE A 137 -17.69 -3.19 -3.63
CA PHE A 137 -16.60 -3.27 -2.66
C PHE A 137 -15.33 -3.70 -3.35
N ALA A 138 -14.20 -3.12 -2.93
CA ALA A 138 -12.91 -3.78 -3.04
C ALA A 138 -12.87 -4.91 -2.00
N TYR A 139 -12.31 -6.07 -2.33
CA TYR A 139 -12.35 -7.20 -1.40
C TYR A 139 -11.26 -8.24 -1.62
N GLU A 140 -10.94 -8.95 -0.55
CA GLU A 140 -9.96 -10.03 -0.54
C GLU A 140 -10.39 -11.13 0.42
N TYR A 141 -10.00 -12.38 0.13
CA TYR A 141 -9.94 -13.44 1.13
C TYR A 141 -8.58 -13.39 1.82
N ARG A 142 -8.58 -13.36 3.15
CA ARG A 142 -7.36 -13.15 3.95
C ARG A 142 -7.22 -14.17 5.09
N PRO A 143 -5.98 -14.51 5.50
CA PRO A 143 -5.72 -15.24 6.73
C PRO A 143 -6.30 -14.53 7.96
N ALA A 144 -6.51 -15.27 9.04
CA ALA A 144 -7.16 -14.74 10.25
C ALA A 144 -6.56 -13.43 10.71
N ARG A 145 -5.23 -13.33 10.83
CA ARG A 145 -4.56 -12.13 11.37
C ARG A 145 -4.91 -10.82 10.64
N ASP A 146 -5.40 -10.91 9.40
CA ASP A 146 -5.74 -9.78 8.54
C ASP A 146 -7.26 -9.64 8.30
N THR A 147 -8.07 -10.36 9.08
CA THR A 147 -9.53 -10.17 9.12
C THR A 147 -9.97 -9.24 10.23
N CYS A 148 -11.22 -8.78 10.18
CA CYS A 148 -11.79 -7.87 11.18
C CYS A 148 -11.73 -8.45 12.60
N THR A 149 -11.90 -9.76 12.74
CA THR A 149 -12.03 -10.43 14.05
C THR A 149 -10.76 -11.13 14.52
N ARG A 150 -9.83 -11.43 13.60
CA ARG A 150 -8.62 -12.22 13.85
C ARG A 150 -8.83 -13.67 14.26
N ARG A 151 -10.04 -14.21 14.08
CA ARG A 151 -10.39 -15.55 14.58
C ARG A 151 -10.42 -16.64 13.51
N GLN A 152 -10.58 -16.26 12.24
CA GLN A 152 -10.59 -17.19 11.11
C GLN A 152 -10.21 -16.44 9.83
N ALA A 153 -9.71 -17.18 8.84
CA ALA A 153 -9.56 -16.69 7.49
C ALA A 153 -10.95 -16.39 6.89
N ASP A 154 -11.11 -15.22 6.30
CA ASP A 154 -12.41 -14.72 5.84
C ASP A 154 -12.26 -13.67 4.74
N MET A 155 -13.39 -13.34 4.12
CA MET A 155 -13.51 -12.22 3.21
C MET A 155 -13.55 -10.90 3.99
N VAL A 156 -12.73 -9.95 3.54
CA VAL A 156 -12.74 -8.57 4.01
C VAL A 156 -13.06 -7.63 2.86
N PHE A 157 -13.75 -6.54 3.17
CA PHE A 157 -14.30 -5.64 2.17
C PHE A 157 -14.04 -4.19 2.54
N SER A 158 -13.87 -3.32 1.55
CA SER A 158 -13.91 -1.88 1.75
C SER A 158 -14.67 -1.19 0.63
N ARG A 159 -15.23 -0.03 0.95
CA ARG A 159 -15.83 0.89 -0.02
C ARG A 159 -14.76 1.75 -0.72
N THR A 160 -13.49 1.48 -0.45
CA THR A 160 -12.32 2.04 -1.12
C THR A 160 -11.39 0.90 -1.56
N GLY A 161 -10.95 0.90 -2.81
CA GLY A 161 -9.86 0.03 -3.28
C GLY A 161 -8.68 0.85 -3.78
N VAL A 162 -7.47 0.30 -3.65
CA VAL A 162 -6.21 0.96 -3.99
C VAL A 162 -5.47 0.13 -5.02
N SER A 163 -5.19 0.72 -6.18
CA SER A 163 -4.32 0.16 -7.22
C SER A 163 -3.04 0.97 -7.31
N ARG A 164 -1.95 0.38 -7.82
CA ARG A 164 -0.61 0.99 -7.88
C ARG A 164 -0.15 1.15 -9.33
N VAL A 165 0.32 2.35 -9.69
CA VAL A 165 0.93 2.58 -11.02
C VAL A 165 2.25 1.83 -11.16
N GLY A 166 2.69 1.65 -12.40
CA GLY A 166 3.92 0.92 -12.73
C GLY A 166 4.30 1.08 -14.20
N THR A 167 5.43 0.48 -14.57
CA THR A 167 6.02 0.54 -15.91
C THR A 167 5.86 -0.72 -16.75
N ARG A 168 5.28 -1.78 -16.18
CA ARG A 168 4.98 -3.05 -16.85
C ARG A 168 3.60 -3.55 -16.47
N LEU A 169 3.07 -4.45 -17.29
CA LEU A 169 1.79 -5.12 -17.06
C LEU A 169 1.81 -5.92 -15.74
N ALA A 170 0.64 -6.01 -15.13
CA ALA A 170 0.41 -6.84 -13.95
C ALA A 170 0.70 -8.31 -14.25
N VAL A 171 1.22 -9.02 -13.25
CA VAL A 171 1.31 -10.48 -13.24
C VAL A 171 0.71 -10.98 -11.95
N TYR A 172 -0.30 -11.84 -12.08
CA TYR A 172 -0.87 -12.57 -10.97
C TYR A 172 -0.04 -13.82 -10.70
N ASP A 173 0.50 -13.92 -9.50
CA ASP A 173 1.16 -15.12 -9.02
C ASP A 173 0.13 -16.00 -8.31
N ALA A 174 -0.16 -17.14 -8.94
CA ALA A 174 -1.13 -18.10 -8.44
C ALA A 174 -0.68 -18.77 -7.14
N GLN A 175 0.62 -18.84 -6.83
CA GLN A 175 1.11 -19.43 -5.59
C GLN A 175 0.89 -18.50 -4.39
N THR A 176 1.18 -17.20 -4.52
CA THR A 176 0.95 -16.21 -3.45
C THR A 176 -0.45 -15.61 -3.43
N ARG A 177 -1.29 -15.96 -4.41
CA ARG A 177 -2.66 -15.44 -4.59
C ARG A 177 -2.68 -13.91 -4.61
N GLY A 178 -1.76 -13.33 -5.37
CA GLY A 178 -1.51 -11.90 -5.36
C GLY A 178 -0.88 -11.40 -6.66
N PHE A 179 -1.01 -10.10 -6.90
CA PHE A 179 -0.27 -9.45 -7.97
C PHE A 179 1.13 -9.09 -7.48
N GLN A 180 2.12 -9.39 -8.32
CA GLN A 180 3.52 -9.09 -8.05
C GLN A 180 3.84 -7.65 -8.46
N SER A 181 4.57 -6.91 -7.63
CA SER A 181 4.99 -5.52 -7.95
C SER A 181 6.33 -5.46 -8.68
N GLN A 182 7.20 -6.48 -8.51
CA GLN A 182 8.52 -6.54 -9.13
C GLN A 182 8.52 -7.27 -10.49
N VAL A 183 9.52 -6.94 -11.31
CA VAL A 183 9.76 -7.58 -12.62
C VAL A 183 11.04 -8.40 -12.52
N ALA A 184 10.95 -9.71 -12.71
CA ALA A 184 12.02 -10.64 -12.38
C ALA A 184 13.33 -10.35 -13.14
N ASP A 185 13.22 -9.97 -14.41
CA ASP A 185 14.32 -9.74 -15.36
C ASP A 185 14.72 -8.26 -15.52
N ASP A 186 14.01 -7.33 -14.88
CA ASP A 186 14.29 -5.89 -14.95
C ASP A 186 14.17 -5.26 -13.55
N PRO A 187 15.29 -5.00 -12.85
CA PRO A 187 15.25 -4.46 -11.50
C PRO A 187 14.71 -3.03 -11.43
N PHE A 188 14.70 -2.26 -12.52
CA PHE A 188 14.22 -0.87 -12.54
C PHE A 188 12.77 -0.74 -13.02
N ALA A 189 12.12 -1.86 -13.31
CA ALA A 189 10.73 -1.89 -13.70
C ALA A 189 9.79 -2.20 -12.54
N PHE A 190 8.59 -1.64 -12.63
CA PHE A 190 7.50 -1.80 -11.66
C PHE A 190 6.33 -2.42 -12.40
N ARG A 191 5.74 -3.49 -11.88
CA ARG A 191 4.44 -3.93 -12.37
C ARG A 191 3.37 -3.02 -11.80
N VAL A 192 2.33 -2.76 -12.61
CA VAL A 192 1.09 -2.22 -12.07
C VAL A 192 0.47 -3.24 -11.11
N CYS A 193 -0.07 -2.80 -9.98
CA CYS A 193 -0.79 -3.65 -9.02
C CYS A 193 -2.30 -3.33 -9.08
N PRO A 194 -3.13 -4.24 -9.62
CA PRO A 194 -4.59 -4.08 -9.72
C PRO A 194 -5.32 -4.13 -8.38
N ALA A 195 -6.54 -3.59 -8.37
CA ALA A 195 -7.51 -3.82 -7.30
C ALA A 195 -8.72 -4.62 -7.80
N ARG A 196 -9.22 -5.53 -6.97
CA ARG A 196 -10.37 -6.39 -7.27
C ARG A 196 -11.65 -5.84 -6.66
N PHE A 197 -12.67 -5.66 -7.49
CA PHE A 197 -13.99 -5.18 -7.08
C PHE A 197 -15.10 -6.15 -7.47
N ALA A 198 -16.18 -6.19 -6.69
CA ALA A 198 -17.42 -6.84 -7.10
C ALA A 198 -18.65 -6.15 -6.51
N ALA A 199 -19.80 -6.42 -7.12
CA ALA A 199 -21.10 -5.96 -6.65
C ALA A 199 -21.68 -6.93 -5.62
N PHE A 200 -22.23 -6.39 -4.53
CA PHE A 200 -22.91 -7.14 -3.49
C PHE A 200 -24.28 -6.54 -3.20
N LEU A 201 -25.24 -7.40 -2.85
CA LEU A 201 -26.36 -6.95 -2.04
C LEU A 201 -25.85 -6.71 -0.62
N ALA A 202 -26.10 -5.52 -0.10
CA ALA A 202 -25.56 -5.07 1.18
C ALA A 202 -26.59 -4.31 2.01
N VAL A 203 -26.27 -4.14 3.28
CA VAL A 203 -27.10 -3.46 4.27
C VAL A 203 -26.26 -2.54 5.15
N ARG A 204 -26.89 -1.53 5.75
CA ARG A 204 -26.23 -0.69 6.75
C ARG A 204 -26.27 -1.32 8.13
N ARG A 205 -25.14 -1.29 8.84
CA ARG A 205 -24.98 -1.74 10.24
C ARG A 205 -24.19 -0.73 11.06
N LYS A 206 -24.42 -0.73 12.37
CA LYS A 206 -23.57 0.01 13.31
C LYS A 206 -22.19 -0.62 13.39
N GLY A 207 -21.16 0.20 13.60
CA GLY A 207 -19.80 -0.28 13.76
C GLY A 207 -19.64 -1.07 15.06
N SER A 208 -18.89 -2.17 15.00
CA SER A 208 -18.49 -2.99 16.15
C SER A 208 -17.17 -3.68 15.84
N ALA A 209 -16.42 -4.12 16.86
CA ALA A 209 -15.18 -4.88 16.66
C ALA A 209 -15.37 -6.21 15.89
N THR A 210 -16.61 -6.69 15.74
CA THR A 210 -16.94 -7.86 14.92
C THR A 210 -17.28 -7.51 13.48
N THR A 211 -17.70 -6.27 13.22
CA THR A 211 -18.15 -5.81 11.90
C THR A 211 -17.04 -5.09 11.15
N ILE A 212 -16.19 -4.35 11.87
CA ILE A 212 -15.17 -3.47 11.29
C ILE A 212 -13.80 -3.79 11.87
N MET A 213 -12.80 -3.81 11.00
CA MET A 213 -11.41 -3.86 11.40
C MET A 213 -11.09 -2.57 12.17
N ARG A 214 -10.39 -2.71 13.30
CA ARG A 214 -9.92 -1.58 14.11
C ARG A 214 -11.02 -0.57 14.44
N ALA A 215 -12.11 -1.06 15.05
CA ALA A 215 -13.20 -0.22 15.49
C ALA A 215 -12.72 0.94 16.38
N ARG A 216 -13.13 2.16 16.06
CA ARG A 216 -12.76 3.39 16.74
C ARG A 216 -13.87 3.88 17.66
N GLN A 217 -13.52 4.75 18.60
CA GLN A 217 -14.52 5.42 19.43
C GLN A 217 -15.49 6.21 18.52
N GLY A 218 -16.79 6.05 18.76
CA GLY A 218 -17.85 6.67 17.96
C GLY A 218 -18.30 5.87 16.74
N ASP A 219 -17.60 4.80 16.34
CA ASP A 219 -18.03 3.97 15.20
C ASP A 219 -19.37 3.26 15.46
N ASN A 220 -19.72 3.01 16.72
CA ASN A 220 -21.03 2.49 17.11
C ASN A 220 -22.20 3.42 16.75
N ALA A 221 -21.94 4.72 16.52
CA ALA A 221 -22.94 5.68 16.06
C ALA A 221 -23.00 5.77 14.52
N LEU A 222 -21.95 5.36 13.80
CA LEU A 222 -21.87 5.42 12.35
C LEU A 222 -22.54 4.21 11.68
N ASN A 223 -22.91 4.37 10.41
CA ASN A 223 -23.45 3.29 9.60
C ASN A 223 -22.41 2.84 8.56
N PHE A 224 -22.13 1.55 8.54
CA PHE A 224 -21.21 0.89 7.61
C PHE A 224 -22.02 0.04 6.63
N TRP A 225 -21.65 0.08 5.36
CA TRP A 225 -22.17 -0.88 4.40
C TRP A 225 -21.51 -2.23 4.64
N VAL A 226 -22.32 -3.27 4.87
CA VAL A 226 -21.86 -4.64 5.12
C VAL A 226 -22.43 -5.54 4.01
N PRO A 227 -21.58 -6.24 3.23
CA PRO A 227 -22.03 -7.12 2.15
C PRO A 227 -22.71 -8.36 2.69
N ILE A 228 -23.71 -8.88 1.97
CA ILE A 228 -24.47 -10.08 2.35
C ILE A 228 -24.31 -11.18 1.30
N HIS A 229 -24.45 -10.80 0.02
CA HIS A 229 -24.50 -11.75 -1.09
C HIS A 229 -23.82 -11.16 -2.31
N LYS A 230 -22.87 -11.88 -2.90
CA LYS A 230 -22.19 -11.47 -4.13
C LYS A 230 -23.15 -11.53 -5.32
N LEU A 231 -23.08 -10.53 -6.20
CA LEU A 231 -23.78 -10.53 -7.48
C LEU A 231 -22.82 -10.97 -8.59
N PHE A 232 -23.25 -11.95 -9.39
CA PHE A 232 -22.52 -12.48 -10.54
C PHE A 232 -23.50 -12.90 -11.64
N ASN A 233 -22.99 -13.12 -12.85
CA ASN A 233 -23.82 -13.40 -14.02
C ASN A 233 -24.49 -14.78 -13.98
N GLY A 234 -25.69 -14.87 -14.54
CA GLY A 234 -26.41 -16.12 -14.75
C GLY A 234 -27.64 -16.32 -13.86
N THR A 235 -28.25 -17.50 -13.99
CA THR A 235 -29.52 -17.89 -13.33
C THR A 235 -29.36 -18.45 -11.93
N GLU A 236 -28.11 -18.74 -11.53
CA GLU A 236 -27.79 -19.38 -10.24
C GLU A 236 -27.37 -18.37 -9.17
N CYS A 237 -27.38 -17.05 -9.45
CA CYS A 237 -27.00 -16.04 -8.47
C CYS A 237 -28.12 -15.70 -7.48
N ILE A 238 -29.31 -15.37 -7.99
CA ILE A 238 -30.52 -15.07 -7.22
C ILE A 238 -31.66 -15.90 -7.80
N SER A 239 -32.35 -16.63 -6.95
CA SER A 239 -33.44 -17.52 -7.36
C SER A 239 -34.52 -16.74 -8.11
N GLY A 240 -34.89 -17.24 -9.30
CA GLY A 240 -35.90 -16.65 -10.17
C GLY A 240 -35.41 -15.49 -11.04
N LEU A 241 -34.12 -15.13 -11.01
CA LEU A 241 -33.56 -14.06 -11.84
C LEU A 241 -32.38 -14.57 -12.69
N ASN A 242 -32.23 -14.04 -13.90
CA ASN A 242 -31.01 -14.17 -14.70
C ASN A 242 -30.25 -12.84 -14.63
N LEU A 243 -29.14 -12.81 -13.89
CA LEU A 243 -28.40 -11.57 -13.68
C LEU A 243 -27.37 -11.33 -14.79
N GLN A 244 -27.21 -10.06 -15.14
CA GLN A 244 -26.10 -9.54 -15.93
C GLN A 244 -25.52 -8.37 -15.16
N VAL A 245 -24.26 -8.50 -14.75
CA VAL A 245 -23.51 -7.53 -13.96
C VAL A 245 -22.47 -6.90 -14.87
N GLY A 246 -22.68 -5.64 -15.22
CA GLY A 246 -21.72 -4.84 -15.98
C GLY A 246 -20.98 -3.88 -15.06
N TYR A 247 -19.66 -3.80 -15.15
CA TYR A 247 -18.85 -2.86 -14.40
C TYR A 247 -18.45 -1.65 -15.25
N SER A 248 -18.25 -0.51 -14.61
CA SER A 248 -17.70 0.70 -15.22
C SER A 248 -16.73 1.38 -14.25
N ALA A 249 -15.69 2.01 -14.80
CA ALA A 249 -14.68 2.74 -14.05
C ALA A 249 -14.55 4.16 -14.58
N PHE A 250 -14.27 5.11 -13.69
CA PHE A 250 -13.91 6.48 -14.04
C PHE A 250 -12.86 6.96 -13.04
N HIS A 251 -11.71 7.41 -13.54
CA HIS A 251 -10.61 7.96 -12.76
C HIS A 251 -10.12 9.23 -13.42
N TYR A 252 -9.57 10.16 -12.63
CA TYR A 252 -9.01 11.39 -13.16
C TYR A 252 -7.82 11.90 -12.34
N ASN A 253 -6.95 12.64 -12.99
CA ASN A 253 -5.90 13.46 -12.38
C ASN A 253 -6.22 14.92 -12.68
N ASP A 254 -6.06 15.80 -11.68
CA ASP A 254 -6.37 17.24 -11.77
C ASP A 254 -5.25 18.10 -11.14
N LYS A 255 -4.08 17.51 -10.87
CA LYS A 255 -3.00 18.15 -10.10
C LYS A 255 -2.52 19.44 -10.77
N ILE A 256 -2.18 19.39 -12.06
CA ILE A 256 -1.70 20.57 -12.81
C ILE A 256 -2.77 21.67 -12.87
N ARG A 257 -4.03 21.30 -13.15
CA ARG A 257 -5.14 22.27 -13.18
C ARG A 257 -5.36 22.92 -11.82
N ARG A 258 -5.26 22.16 -10.73
CA ARG A 258 -5.37 22.66 -9.35
C ARG A 258 -4.22 23.61 -9.02
N THR A 259 -2.98 23.28 -9.36
CA THR A 259 -1.85 24.21 -9.21
C THR A 259 -2.13 25.53 -9.92
N ARG A 260 -2.58 25.48 -11.18
CA ARG A 260 -2.82 26.70 -11.95
C ARG A 260 -4.00 27.53 -11.44
N THR A 261 -5.11 26.89 -11.10
CA THR A 261 -6.32 27.61 -10.68
C THR A 261 -6.27 28.07 -9.22
N VAL A 262 -5.80 27.21 -8.31
CA VAL A 262 -5.82 27.44 -6.87
C VAL A 262 -4.54 28.11 -6.39
N THR A 263 -3.37 27.58 -6.76
CA THR A 263 -2.09 28.13 -6.29
C THR A 263 -1.70 29.40 -7.04
N LEU A 264 -1.83 29.40 -8.37
CA LEU A 264 -1.39 30.51 -9.22
C LEU A 264 -2.51 31.50 -9.55
N GLY A 265 -3.76 31.22 -9.13
CA GLY A 265 -4.89 32.12 -9.35
C GLY A 265 -5.26 32.35 -10.83
N LEU A 266 -4.87 31.45 -11.72
CA LEU A 266 -5.09 31.60 -13.16
C LEU A 266 -6.55 31.30 -13.52
N ALA A 267 -7.17 32.20 -14.27
CA ALA A 267 -8.49 31.98 -14.87
C ALA A 267 -8.40 31.12 -16.14
N ARG A 268 -9.51 30.48 -16.53
CA ARG A 268 -9.67 29.75 -17.81
C ARG A 268 -8.65 28.62 -18.05
N VAL A 269 -8.20 27.95 -17.00
CA VAL A 269 -7.37 26.75 -17.14
C VAL A 269 -8.20 25.62 -17.78
N PRO A 270 -7.72 25.00 -18.88
CA PRO A 270 -8.47 23.95 -19.57
C PRO A 270 -8.76 22.75 -18.66
N ALA A 271 -9.92 22.11 -18.85
CA ALA A 271 -10.29 20.85 -18.20
C ALA A 271 -9.95 19.63 -19.09
N THR A 272 -8.92 19.75 -19.91
CA THR A 272 -8.43 18.73 -20.84
C THR A 272 -6.96 18.41 -20.54
N ALA A 273 -6.46 17.30 -21.08
CA ALA A 273 -5.06 16.90 -20.89
C ALA A 273 -4.09 18.01 -21.35
N PRO A 274 -2.94 18.19 -20.67
CA PRO A 274 -2.50 17.47 -19.47
C PRO A 274 -3.02 18.09 -18.15
N PHE A 275 -3.84 19.15 -18.21
CA PHE A 275 -4.30 19.88 -17.02
C PHE A 275 -5.24 19.05 -16.14
N GLN A 276 -6.18 18.36 -16.80
CA GLN A 276 -7.06 17.37 -16.21
C GLN A 276 -7.27 16.25 -17.23
N PHE A 277 -7.11 14.99 -16.83
CA PHE A 277 -7.27 13.87 -17.74
C PHE A 277 -7.74 12.61 -17.02
N SER A 278 -8.36 11.71 -17.79
CA SER A 278 -8.81 10.38 -17.35
C SER A 278 -8.16 9.24 -18.14
N ALA A 279 -7.79 9.49 -19.40
CA ALA A 279 -7.14 8.51 -20.26
C ALA A 279 -5.75 8.14 -19.72
N GLY A 280 -5.39 6.86 -19.78
CA GLY A 280 -4.09 6.37 -19.33
C GLY A 280 -3.93 6.27 -17.82
N ILE A 281 -5.00 6.38 -17.01
CA ILE A 281 -4.89 6.17 -15.56
C ILE A 281 -5.16 4.70 -15.22
N ALA A 282 -6.39 4.23 -15.41
CA ALA A 282 -6.78 2.86 -15.14
C ALA A 282 -8.02 2.45 -15.93
N GLU A 283 -8.11 1.16 -16.23
CA GLU A 283 -9.17 0.54 -17.02
C GLU A 283 -9.62 -0.78 -16.39
N LEU A 284 -10.83 -1.23 -16.68
CA LEU A 284 -11.25 -2.58 -16.26
C LEU A 284 -10.56 -3.61 -17.15
N SER A 285 -9.92 -4.61 -16.55
CA SER A 285 -9.26 -5.70 -17.27
C SER A 285 -10.25 -6.42 -18.17
N THR A 286 -9.82 -6.71 -19.40
CA THR A 286 -10.50 -7.61 -20.33
C THR A 286 -9.87 -8.99 -20.37
N ASP A 287 -8.82 -9.24 -19.56
CA ASP A 287 -8.15 -10.54 -19.48
C ASP A 287 -9.09 -11.57 -18.82
N PRO A 288 -9.52 -12.62 -19.53
CA PRO A 288 -10.44 -13.62 -19.00
C PRO A 288 -9.86 -14.44 -17.84
N THR A 289 -8.54 -14.47 -17.67
CA THR A 289 -7.85 -15.22 -16.61
C THR A 289 -7.92 -14.55 -15.23
N PHE A 290 -8.22 -13.24 -15.18
CA PHE A 290 -8.37 -12.51 -13.92
C PHE A 290 -9.80 -12.48 -13.37
N GLY A 291 -10.79 -12.85 -14.19
CA GLY A 291 -12.20 -12.72 -13.81
C GLY A 291 -12.74 -11.31 -13.97
N SER A 292 -13.82 -11.01 -13.24
CA SER A 292 -14.57 -9.76 -13.40
C SER A 292 -14.16 -8.68 -12.38
N GLY A 293 -14.34 -7.41 -12.76
CA GLY A 293 -14.20 -6.29 -11.81
C GLY A 293 -12.76 -5.98 -11.38
N ILE A 294 -11.77 -6.36 -12.18
CA ILE A 294 -10.36 -6.05 -11.92
C ILE A 294 -10.04 -4.69 -12.52
N LEU A 295 -9.74 -3.70 -11.67
CA LEU A 295 -9.22 -2.41 -12.13
C LEU A 295 -7.71 -2.50 -12.33
N MET A 296 -7.28 -2.30 -13.56
CA MET A 296 -5.90 -2.37 -14.02
C MET A 296 -5.39 -0.95 -14.29
N PRO A 297 -4.40 -0.44 -13.54
CA PRO A 297 -3.69 0.77 -13.94
C PRO A 297 -3.04 0.57 -15.32
N VAL A 298 -3.05 1.62 -16.14
CA VAL A 298 -2.38 1.56 -17.45
C VAL A 298 -0.87 1.68 -17.21
N PRO A 299 -0.04 0.71 -17.66
CA PRO A 299 1.40 0.84 -17.52
C PRO A 299 1.95 1.89 -18.47
N HIS A 300 2.92 2.68 -18.00
CA HIS A 300 3.60 3.69 -18.81
C HIS A 300 5.10 3.40 -18.89
N PRO A 301 5.81 3.78 -19.97
CA PRO A 301 7.25 3.53 -20.07
C PRO A 301 8.06 4.13 -18.90
N ARG A 302 7.54 5.20 -18.28
CA ARG A 302 8.12 5.90 -17.14
C ARG A 302 7.04 6.20 -16.09
N LEU A 303 7.46 6.40 -14.85
CA LEU A 303 6.56 6.76 -13.75
C LEU A 303 6.03 8.21 -13.84
N VAL A 304 6.75 9.08 -14.55
CA VAL A 304 6.40 10.48 -14.79
C VAL A 304 6.80 10.90 -16.21
N GLU A 305 6.15 11.92 -16.75
CA GLU A 305 6.46 12.47 -18.08
C GLU A 305 6.37 14.00 -18.09
N PRO A 306 7.14 14.71 -18.93
CA PRO A 306 6.93 16.14 -19.17
C PRO A 306 5.52 16.41 -19.65
N ALA A 307 4.81 17.34 -19.01
CA ALA A 307 3.50 17.76 -19.49
C ALA A 307 3.65 18.53 -20.80
N ALA A 308 2.88 18.18 -21.83
CA ALA A 308 2.94 18.85 -23.14
C ALA A 308 1.54 19.03 -23.75
N VAL A 309 1.39 20.07 -24.58
CA VAL A 309 0.24 20.33 -25.44
C VAL A 309 0.76 20.56 -26.85
N ASN A 310 0.31 19.75 -27.83
CA ASN A 310 0.75 19.85 -29.23
C ASN A 310 2.29 19.83 -29.39
N GLY A 311 2.97 18.99 -28.62
CA GLY A 311 4.44 18.87 -28.62
C GLY A 311 5.18 20.00 -27.88
N GLN A 312 4.49 21.03 -27.40
CA GLN A 312 5.08 22.10 -26.59
C GLN A 312 4.92 21.80 -25.11
N VAL A 313 6.02 21.92 -24.36
CA VAL A 313 6.00 21.71 -22.91
C VAL A 313 5.10 22.71 -22.19
N VAL A 314 4.41 22.25 -21.15
CA VAL A 314 3.53 23.06 -20.32
C VAL A 314 4.34 23.57 -19.13
N THR A 315 4.43 24.89 -18.99
CA THR A 315 5.20 25.52 -17.92
C THR A 315 4.33 26.36 -16.99
N TYR A 316 4.89 26.81 -15.89
CA TYR A 316 4.31 27.84 -15.04
C TYR A 316 5.38 28.81 -14.54
N THR A 317 4.98 30.05 -14.27
CA THR A 317 5.90 31.01 -13.63
C THR A 317 5.99 30.70 -12.14
N VAL A 318 7.19 30.37 -11.67
CA VAL A 318 7.46 30.13 -10.24
C VAL A 318 7.31 31.45 -9.48
N PRO A 319 6.40 31.55 -8.49
CA PRO A 319 6.27 32.76 -7.68
C PRO A 319 7.49 32.97 -6.79
N SER A 320 7.96 34.22 -6.72
CA SER A 320 8.98 34.63 -5.75
C SER A 320 8.49 34.44 -4.31
N GLY A 321 9.40 34.10 -3.42
CA GLY A 321 9.14 33.93 -1.99
C GLY A 321 9.93 32.75 -1.42
N PRO A 322 10.16 32.71 -0.10
CA PRO A 322 10.95 31.66 0.53
C PRO A 322 10.34 30.29 0.25
N LYS A 323 11.20 29.30 -0.04
CA LYS A 323 10.87 27.88 -0.16
C LYS A 323 11.74 27.07 0.79
N ALA A 324 11.20 25.98 1.31
CA ALA A 324 11.94 25.08 2.20
C ALA A 324 12.65 23.97 1.43
N PHE A 325 12.04 23.49 0.34
CA PHE A 325 12.45 22.25 -0.34
C PHE A 325 12.79 22.43 -1.81
N ALA A 326 13.10 23.67 -2.23
CA ALA A 326 13.35 24.00 -3.63
C ALA A 326 12.21 23.50 -4.57
N ALA A 327 10.96 23.63 -4.12
CA ALA A 327 9.75 23.29 -4.86
C ALA A 327 8.75 24.46 -4.78
N LEU A 328 7.69 24.44 -5.60
CA LEU A 328 6.54 25.29 -5.31
C LEU A 328 5.72 24.61 -4.22
N GLU A 329 5.51 25.33 -3.11
CA GLU A 329 4.87 24.85 -1.88
C GLU A 329 3.59 25.66 -1.64
N PRO A 330 2.41 25.21 -2.12
CA PRO A 330 1.15 25.95 -1.95
C PRO A 330 0.67 26.09 -0.50
N GLY A 331 1.29 25.33 0.43
CA GLY A 331 0.90 25.24 1.83
C GLY A 331 -0.34 24.37 2.05
N ALA A 332 -0.71 24.23 3.32
CA ALA A 332 -1.94 23.58 3.75
C ALA A 332 -2.58 24.39 4.88
N SER A 333 -3.90 24.28 4.99
CA SER A 333 -4.59 24.64 6.24
C SER A 333 -4.83 23.38 7.06
N GLN A 334 -5.02 23.50 8.37
CA GLN A 334 -5.30 22.34 9.22
C GLN A 334 -6.80 22.19 9.51
N ALA A 335 -7.24 20.94 9.60
CA ALA A 335 -8.52 20.58 10.17
C ALA A 335 -8.45 20.44 11.70
N PRO A 336 -9.60 20.52 12.41
CA PRO A 336 -9.62 20.32 13.86
C PRO A 336 -9.06 18.98 14.34
N ASP A 337 -9.07 17.96 13.49
CA ASP A 337 -8.50 16.63 13.76
C ASP A 337 -7.00 16.53 13.43
N GLY A 338 -6.37 17.66 13.08
CA GLY A 338 -4.95 17.77 12.74
C GLY A 338 -4.61 17.44 11.28
N SER A 339 -5.54 16.89 10.51
CA SER A 339 -5.28 16.55 9.11
C SER A 339 -5.15 17.79 8.21
N GLU A 340 -4.29 17.70 7.20
CA GLU A 340 -4.06 18.79 6.26
C GLU A 340 -5.17 18.89 5.20
N ILE A 341 -5.64 20.12 4.97
CA ILE A 341 -6.56 20.50 3.90
C ILE A 341 -5.76 21.08 2.75
N ARG A 342 -5.72 20.34 1.64
CA ARG A 342 -4.92 20.63 0.45
C ARG A 342 -5.82 20.76 -0.80
N PRO A 343 -6.21 22.00 -1.16
CA PRO A 343 -6.99 22.25 -2.38
C PRO A 343 -6.14 22.20 -3.66
N ALA A 344 -4.83 22.01 -3.54
CA ALA A 344 -3.84 21.87 -4.59
C ALA A 344 -2.71 20.93 -4.11
N PRO A 345 -1.84 20.43 -5.02
CA PRO A 345 -0.70 19.57 -4.65
C PRO A 345 0.14 20.13 -3.50
N ALA A 346 0.61 19.26 -2.61
CA ALA A 346 1.48 19.66 -1.49
C ALA A 346 2.79 20.30 -1.97
N TYR A 347 3.34 19.73 -3.04
CA TYR A 347 4.59 20.15 -3.67
C TYR A 347 4.43 20.07 -5.19
N VAL A 348 4.99 21.05 -5.90
CA VAL A 348 5.05 21.05 -7.37
C VAL A 348 6.50 21.25 -7.80
N HIS A 349 6.98 20.38 -8.69
CA HIS A 349 8.37 20.42 -9.17
C HIS A 349 8.71 21.77 -9.80
N ALA A 350 9.76 22.41 -9.30
CA ALA A 350 10.18 23.74 -9.74
C ALA A 350 11.63 23.78 -10.25
N ARG A 351 12.33 22.64 -10.30
CA ARG A 351 13.79 22.58 -10.51
C ARG A 351 14.21 22.38 -11.97
N THR A 352 13.25 22.30 -12.89
CA THR A 352 13.50 22.29 -14.33
C THR A 352 13.01 23.61 -14.92
N GLN A 353 13.94 24.53 -15.14
CA GLN A 353 13.64 25.78 -15.83
C GLN A 353 13.49 25.53 -17.34
N VAL A 354 12.51 26.14 -17.98
CA VAL A 354 12.40 26.17 -19.44
C VAL A 354 12.75 27.57 -19.93
N ARG A 355 13.75 27.67 -20.81
CA ARG A 355 14.19 28.92 -21.44
C ARG A 355 14.29 28.71 -22.94
N ASN A 356 13.52 29.47 -23.73
CA ASN A 356 13.46 29.33 -25.19
C ASN A 356 13.16 27.89 -25.65
N GLY A 357 12.29 27.18 -24.92
CA GLY A 357 11.94 25.78 -25.20
C GLY A 357 12.96 24.75 -24.71
N VAL A 358 14.10 25.16 -24.17
CA VAL A 358 15.15 24.28 -23.64
C VAL A 358 14.98 24.08 -22.14
N ALA A 359 14.98 22.82 -21.69
CA ALA A 359 14.98 22.47 -20.28
C ALA A 359 16.39 22.65 -19.67
N ILE A 360 16.46 23.29 -18.51
CA ILE A 360 17.67 23.60 -17.75
C ILE A 360 17.47 23.04 -16.34
N ASP A 361 18.36 22.11 -15.95
CA ASP A 361 18.37 21.51 -14.62
C ASP A 361 18.98 22.48 -13.60
N LEU A 362 18.15 23.04 -12.72
CA LEU A 362 18.60 23.99 -11.70
C LEU A 362 19.39 23.30 -10.57
N ASN A 363 19.29 21.98 -10.42
CA ASN A 363 20.12 21.26 -9.46
C ASN A 363 21.59 21.20 -9.90
N ASN A 364 21.86 21.45 -11.19
CA ASN A 364 23.17 21.29 -11.81
C ASN A 364 23.64 22.58 -12.51
N ASP A 365 23.39 23.74 -11.89
CA ASP A 365 23.82 25.04 -12.39
C ASP A 365 24.99 25.62 -11.56
N PRO A 366 26.25 25.52 -12.03
CA PRO A 366 27.39 26.05 -11.29
C PRO A 366 27.39 27.58 -11.17
N ALA A 367 26.66 28.31 -12.02
CA ALA A 367 26.52 29.76 -11.90
C ALA A 367 25.53 30.16 -10.80
N ARG A 368 24.69 29.22 -10.35
CA ARG A 368 23.69 29.38 -9.30
C ARG A 368 23.70 28.14 -8.39
N PRO A 369 24.77 27.96 -7.60
CA PRO A 369 24.99 26.72 -6.84
C PRO A 369 23.96 26.49 -5.73
N ASP A 370 23.25 27.53 -5.29
CA ASP A 370 22.12 27.38 -4.37
C ASP A 370 20.80 27.25 -5.16
N VAL A 371 20.34 26.00 -5.29
CA VAL A 371 19.08 25.69 -5.99
C VAL A 371 17.87 26.27 -5.24
N ASN A 372 17.89 26.29 -3.90
CA ASN A 372 16.76 26.79 -3.12
C ASN A 372 16.67 28.32 -3.20
N GLU A 373 17.80 29.03 -3.21
CA GLU A 373 17.85 30.46 -3.51
C GLU A 373 17.26 30.75 -4.90
N THR A 374 17.66 29.96 -5.91
CA THR A 374 17.17 30.13 -7.29
C THR A 374 15.66 29.92 -7.39
N VAL A 375 15.14 28.85 -6.79
CA VAL A 375 13.70 28.57 -6.77
C VAL A 375 12.94 29.64 -5.96
N SER A 376 13.49 30.08 -4.82
CA SER A 376 12.89 31.11 -3.97
C SER A 376 12.85 32.49 -4.65
N LYS A 377 13.86 32.83 -5.44
CA LYS A 377 13.88 34.04 -6.26
C LYS A 377 12.74 34.03 -7.30
N GLY A 378 12.39 32.85 -7.80
CA GLY A 378 11.28 32.65 -8.73
C GLY A 378 11.46 33.44 -10.03
N ASN A 379 10.33 33.81 -10.65
CA ASN A 379 10.26 34.60 -11.89
C ASN A 379 10.89 33.92 -13.12
N TYR A 380 10.84 32.58 -13.17
CA TYR A 380 11.18 31.79 -14.36
C TYR A 380 10.07 30.79 -14.68
N GLN A 381 10.08 30.27 -15.91
CA GLN A 381 9.17 29.21 -16.34
C GLN A 381 9.69 27.86 -15.85
N ALA A 382 8.99 27.19 -14.95
CA ALA A 382 9.25 25.81 -14.56
C ALA A 382 8.38 24.84 -15.36
N LEU A 383 8.92 23.67 -15.69
CA LEU A 383 8.21 22.60 -16.38
C LEU A 383 7.19 21.92 -15.44
N HIS A 384 5.96 21.70 -15.91
CA HIS A 384 5.05 20.75 -15.29
C HIS A 384 5.36 19.32 -15.73
N TYR A 385 5.13 18.37 -14.84
CA TYR A 385 5.18 16.94 -15.14
C TYR A 385 3.82 16.30 -14.83
N VAL A 386 3.46 15.30 -15.62
CA VAL A 386 2.33 14.41 -15.35
C VAL A 386 2.82 13.15 -14.66
N ASP A 387 2.01 12.64 -13.75
CA ASP A 387 2.05 11.25 -13.29
C ASP A 387 0.67 10.63 -13.54
N PHE A 388 0.58 9.31 -13.46
CA PHE A 388 -0.64 8.57 -13.78
C PHE A 388 -1.42 8.16 -12.53
N THR A 389 -1.21 8.87 -11.42
CA THR A 389 -1.98 8.68 -10.19
C THR A 389 -3.31 9.45 -10.27
N GLY A 390 -4.28 9.08 -9.44
CA GLY A 390 -5.58 9.75 -9.41
C GLY A 390 -6.56 9.08 -8.48
N ASP A 391 -7.77 9.63 -8.43
CA ASP A 391 -8.91 9.01 -7.76
C ASP A 391 -10.13 8.91 -8.68
N GLY A 392 -11.06 8.06 -8.29
CA GLY A 392 -12.12 7.62 -9.17
C GLY A 392 -13.21 6.82 -8.48
N GLN A 393 -14.08 6.25 -9.29
CA GLN A 393 -15.18 5.42 -8.85
C GLN A 393 -15.30 4.16 -9.71
N ILE A 394 -15.64 3.05 -9.03
CA ILE A 394 -16.11 1.83 -9.67
C ILE A 394 -17.61 1.73 -9.46
N ASN A 395 -18.32 1.51 -10.55
CA ASN A 395 -19.77 1.38 -10.56
C ASN A 395 -20.20 0.09 -11.26
N ALA A 396 -21.46 -0.30 -11.07
CA ALA A 396 -22.05 -1.43 -11.77
C ALA A 396 -23.46 -1.12 -12.27
N GLY A 397 -23.91 -1.92 -13.23
CA GLY A 397 -25.30 -2.02 -13.67
C GLY A 397 -25.77 -3.47 -13.51
N VAL A 398 -26.94 -3.65 -12.89
CA VAL A 398 -27.59 -4.97 -12.74
C VAL A 398 -29.06 -4.85 -13.13
N PRO A 399 -29.40 -4.86 -14.43
CA PRO A 399 -30.74 -4.52 -14.93
C PRO A 399 -31.87 -5.36 -14.30
N ALA A 400 -31.62 -6.65 -14.05
CA ALA A 400 -32.61 -7.57 -13.47
C ALA A 400 -33.03 -7.23 -12.03
N LEU A 401 -32.27 -6.37 -11.32
CA LEU A 401 -32.61 -5.87 -9.98
C LEU A 401 -33.35 -4.53 -10.02
N SER A 402 -33.40 -3.86 -11.18
CA SER A 402 -34.11 -2.59 -11.33
C SER A 402 -35.60 -2.77 -11.05
N GLY A 403 -36.17 -1.87 -10.24
CA GLY A 403 -37.59 -1.88 -9.88
C GLY A 403 -38.02 -2.99 -8.90
N LYS A 404 -37.10 -3.85 -8.43
CA LYS A 404 -37.45 -4.88 -7.43
C LYS A 404 -37.77 -4.24 -6.07
N PRO A 405 -38.89 -4.61 -5.41
CA PRO A 405 -39.33 -3.95 -4.17
C PRO A 405 -38.36 -4.14 -2.99
N GLU A 406 -37.55 -5.21 -3.00
CA GLU A 406 -36.56 -5.52 -1.98
C GLU A 406 -35.26 -4.73 -2.13
N VAL A 407 -35.01 -4.12 -3.30
CA VAL A 407 -33.73 -3.50 -3.65
C VAL A 407 -33.92 -2.00 -3.88
N ALA A 408 -33.03 -1.19 -3.31
CA ALA A 408 -32.99 0.23 -3.55
C ALA A 408 -32.61 0.52 -5.01
N ALA A 409 -33.26 1.51 -5.62
CA ALA A 409 -33.00 1.85 -7.03
C ALA A 409 -31.58 2.38 -7.27
N ALA A 410 -31.01 3.07 -6.28
CA ALA A 410 -29.67 3.63 -6.39
C ALA A 410 -28.59 2.57 -6.13
N ILE A 411 -27.64 2.49 -7.07
CA ILE A 411 -26.40 1.72 -6.91
C ILE A 411 -25.36 2.62 -6.23
N VAL A 412 -24.69 2.07 -5.23
CA VAL A 412 -23.70 2.80 -4.42
C VAL A 412 -22.28 2.49 -4.93
N PRO A 413 -21.59 3.44 -5.58
CA PRO A 413 -20.29 3.19 -6.24
C PRO A 413 -19.15 3.05 -5.25
N CYS A 414 -18.12 2.24 -5.53
CA CYS A 414 -16.92 2.15 -4.69
C CYS A 414 -15.97 3.30 -5.03
N TYR A 415 -15.32 3.88 -4.02
CA TYR A 415 -14.19 4.78 -4.25
C TYR A 415 -12.97 3.99 -4.68
N SER A 416 -12.18 4.54 -5.58
CA SER A 416 -11.02 3.87 -6.12
C SER A 416 -9.85 4.83 -6.27
N LEU A 417 -8.74 4.46 -5.67
CA LEU A 417 -7.48 5.19 -5.72
C LEU A 417 -6.54 4.48 -6.71
N VAL A 418 -5.83 5.27 -7.52
CA VAL A 418 -4.68 4.82 -8.32
C VAL A 418 -3.48 5.58 -7.77
N ALA A 419 -2.71 4.93 -6.92
CA ALA A 419 -1.64 5.53 -6.14
C ALA A 419 -0.25 5.25 -6.76
N ALA A 420 0.77 5.91 -6.22
CA ALA A 420 2.18 5.66 -6.54
C ALA A 420 2.57 4.19 -6.31
N PRO A 421 3.68 3.70 -6.90
CA PRO A 421 4.15 2.33 -6.69
C PRO A 421 4.32 1.98 -5.21
N ASP A 422 4.14 0.70 -4.91
CA ASP A 422 4.37 0.12 -3.58
C ASP A 422 5.81 -0.39 -3.50
N PHE A 423 6.62 0.23 -2.62
CA PHE A 423 8.04 -0.12 -2.49
C PHE A 423 8.25 -1.26 -1.50
N PHE A 424 7.30 -1.51 -0.60
CA PHE A 424 7.31 -2.60 0.36
C PHE A 424 6.00 -3.39 0.32
N PRO A 425 5.69 -4.07 -0.79
CA PRO A 425 4.46 -4.84 -0.96
C PRO A 425 4.26 -5.95 0.09
N SER A 426 5.32 -6.32 0.81
CA SER A 426 5.33 -7.37 1.84
C SER A 426 5.29 -6.79 3.27
N ALA A 427 5.23 -5.46 3.42
CA ALA A 427 5.19 -4.78 4.70
C ALA A 427 3.96 -3.87 4.80
N GLY A 428 2.93 -4.39 5.49
CA GLY A 428 1.65 -3.75 5.52
C GLY A 428 1.54 -2.56 6.48
N GLN A 429 0.89 -1.47 6.04
CA GLN A 429 0.78 -0.23 6.82
C GLN A 429 0.16 -0.47 8.22
N ARG A 430 -0.99 -1.17 8.30
CA ARG A 430 -1.60 -1.57 9.57
C ARG A 430 -0.68 -2.46 10.39
N GLU A 431 -0.02 -3.42 9.76
CA GLU A 431 0.81 -4.38 10.47
C GLU A 431 1.98 -3.68 11.16
N LEU A 432 2.65 -2.78 10.48
CA LEU A 432 3.72 -1.96 11.04
C LEU A 432 3.22 -1.07 12.17
N PHE A 433 2.04 -0.45 12.00
CA PHE A 433 1.42 0.35 13.06
C PHE A 433 1.12 -0.47 14.33
N GLU A 434 0.70 -1.72 14.17
CA GLU A 434 0.31 -2.57 15.32
C GLU A 434 1.49 -3.30 15.96
N ARG A 435 2.51 -3.68 15.19
CA ARG A 435 3.66 -4.44 15.68
C ARG A 435 4.74 -3.56 16.27
N VAL A 436 4.93 -2.36 15.74
CA VAL A 436 6.05 -1.50 16.14
C VAL A 436 5.60 -0.51 17.21
N PRO A 437 6.32 -0.40 18.35
CA PRO A 437 6.01 0.57 19.39
C PRO A 437 5.93 2.00 18.86
N SER A 438 4.94 2.77 19.33
CA SER A 438 4.68 4.15 18.90
C SER A 438 5.91 5.05 19.01
N ASP A 439 6.72 4.85 20.05
CA ASP A 439 7.86 5.71 20.42
C ASP A 439 9.06 5.55 19.47
N PHE A 440 9.01 4.57 18.55
CA PHE A 440 10.01 4.41 17.51
C PHE A 440 9.69 5.29 16.29
N TRP A 441 8.42 5.60 16.08
CA TRP A 441 7.99 6.43 14.97
C TRP A 441 8.15 7.90 15.32
N GLY A 442 8.65 8.70 14.38
CA GLY A 442 8.51 10.14 14.50
C GLY A 442 7.06 10.60 14.30
N VAL A 443 6.33 9.95 13.38
CA VAL A 443 4.87 10.06 13.19
C VAL A 443 4.35 8.65 13.01
N PRO A 444 3.37 8.21 13.82
CA PRO A 444 2.81 6.87 13.69
C PRO A 444 2.21 6.62 12.29
N PRO A 445 2.48 5.46 11.67
CA PRO A 445 2.02 5.12 10.33
C PRO A 445 0.53 4.71 10.35
N LEU A 446 -0.37 5.63 10.64
CA LEU A 446 -1.82 5.35 10.72
C LEU A 446 -2.35 4.79 9.38
N PRO A 447 -3.08 3.66 9.37
CA PRO A 447 -3.65 3.12 8.13
C PRO A 447 -4.91 3.88 7.69
N LEU A 448 -5.16 3.96 6.39
CA LEU A 448 -6.28 4.68 5.79
C LEU A 448 -7.64 4.12 6.25
N CYS A 449 -7.70 2.83 6.60
CA CYS A 449 -8.91 2.19 7.10
C CYS A 449 -9.44 2.80 8.41
N ASP A 450 -8.63 3.56 9.14
CA ASP A 450 -9.02 4.26 10.36
C ASP A 450 -9.68 5.62 10.07
N THR A 451 -9.57 6.13 8.84
CA THR A 451 -10.12 7.43 8.46
C THR A 451 -11.65 7.38 8.40
N ARG A 452 -12.32 8.45 8.87
CA ARG A 452 -13.79 8.60 8.82
C ARG A 452 -14.21 9.83 8.02
N LEU A 453 -13.78 9.85 6.75
CA LEU A 453 -14.08 10.91 5.78
C LEU A 453 -14.83 10.35 4.56
N PRO A 454 -15.68 11.16 3.89
CA PRO A 454 -16.22 10.83 2.58
C PRO A 454 -15.13 10.75 1.50
N ALA A 455 -15.45 10.07 0.40
CA ALA A 455 -14.67 10.14 -0.85
C ALA A 455 -14.63 11.55 -1.43
N ASN A 456 -13.82 11.74 -2.46
CA ASN A 456 -13.67 13.00 -3.18
C ASN A 456 -15.00 13.59 -3.68
N LEU A 457 -15.51 14.59 -2.95
CA LEU A 457 -16.78 15.26 -3.23
C LEU A 457 -16.65 16.27 -4.38
N GLN A 458 -15.44 16.52 -4.88
CA GLN A 458 -15.14 17.43 -5.99
C GLN A 458 -14.85 16.69 -7.31
N MET A 459 -14.98 15.36 -7.31
CA MET A 459 -14.86 14.53 -8.51
C MET A 459 -15.85 14.95 -9.61
N PRO A 460 -15.44 15.00 -10.90
CA PRO A 460 -16.37 15.17 -12.01
C PRO A 460 -17.46 14.09 -11.98
N GLY A 461 -18.72 14.49 -12.05
CA GLY A 461 -19.84 13.55 -11.95
C GLY A 461 -19.95 12.84 -10.60
N ASN A 462 -19.45 13.44 -9.51
CA ASN A 462 -19.46 12.88 -8.16
C ASN A 462 -20.79 12.21 -7.79
N ARG A 463 -20.71 10.96 -7.33
CA ARG A 463 -21.84 10.15 -6.82
C ARG A 463 -21.72 9.82 -5.34
N PHE A 464 -20.67 10.30 -4.66
CA PHE A 464 -20.47 10.06 -3.24
C PHE A 464 -21.24 11.06 -2.38
N SER A 465 -21.75 10.57 -1.25
CA SER A 465 -22.46 11.38 -0.26
C SER A 465 -21.50 12.00 0.75
N ALA A 466 -21.69 13.28 1.05
CA ALA A 466 -21.04 13.98 2.15
C ALA A 466 -21.29 13.34 3.54
N THR A 467 -22.34 12.53 3.66
CA THR A 467 -22.70 11.86 4.92
C THR A 467 -22.10 10.45 5.05
N GLU A 468 -21.58 9.87 3.98
CA GLU A 468 -20.95 8.54 4.00
C GLU A 468 -19.48 8.67 4.41
N LYS A 469 -19.23 8.70 5.72
CA LYS A 469 -17.89 8.88 6.29
C LYS A 469 -17.09 7.58 6.42
N THR A 470 -17.69 6.43 6.16
CA THR A 470 -17.12 5.11 6.46
C THR A 470 -16.44 4.48 5.25
N ILE A 471 -16.10 5.27 4.23
CA ILE A 471 -15.76 4.75 2.91
C ILE A 471 -14.43 3.99 2.85
N SER A 472 -13.48 4.33 3.71
CA SER A 472 -12.20 3.62 3.80
C SER A 472 -12.22 2.49 4.82
N ALA A 473 -13.28 2.31 5.61
CA ALA A 473 -13.31 1.24 6.61
C ALA A 473 -13.23 -0.14 5.95
N VAL A 474 -12.52 -1.05 6.61
CA VAL A 474 -12.52 -2.48 6.26
C VAL A 474 -13.57 -3.19 7.11
N VAL A 475 -14.47 -3.93 6.46
CA VAL A 475 -15.63 -4.58 7.07
C VAL A 475 -15.67 -6.07 6.75
N ALA A 476 -16.32 -6.85 7.60
CA ALA A 476 -16.55 -8.28 7.41
C ALA A 476 -17.77 -8.56 6.51
N LEU A 477 -17.90 -9.81 6.05
CA LEU A 477 -19.15 -10.30 5.45
C LEU A 477 -20.28 -10.34 6.50
N PHE A 478 -21.52 -10.10 6.10
CA PHE A 478 -22.68 -10.21 6.98
C PHE A 478 -22.90 -11.66 7.44
N GLY A 479 -22.79 -11.87 8.75
CA GLY A 479 -23.00 -13.16 9.37
C GLY A 479 -22.85 -13.09 10.89
N PRO A 480 -23.01 -14.25 11.58
CA PRO A 480 -22.63 -14.35 12.97
C PRO A 480 -21.13 -14.10 13.14
N ALA A 481 -20.73 -13.65 14.33
CA ALA A 481 -19.31 -13.58 14.66
C ALA A 481 -18.70 -15.01 14.62
N PRO A 482 -17.42 -15.16 14.23
CA PRO A 482 -16.74 -16.44 14.25
C PRO A 482 -16.84 -17.13 15.62
N ALA A 483 -17.04 -18.45 15.59
CA ALA A 483 -17.08 -19.27 16.79
C ALA A 483 -15.72 -19.28 17.51
N GLY A 484 -15.76 -19.52 18.83
CA GLY A 484 -14.56 -19.56 19.66
C GLY A 484 -13.96 -18.18 19.98
N THR A 485 -13.02 -18.17 20.93
CA THR A 485 -12.31 -16.97 21.39
C THR A 485 -10.82 -17.02 21.11
N ASN A 486 -10.28 -18.17 20.71
CA ASN A 486 -8.86 -18.36 20.46
C ASN A 486 -8.46 -17.70 19.14
N ILE A 487 -7.29 -17.05 19.14
CA ILE A 487 -6.65 -16.55 17.93
C ILE A 487 -5.85 -17.72 17.34
N PRO A 488 -6.15 -18.17 16.11
CA PRO A 488 -5.40 -19.26 15.50
C PRO A 488 -3.98 -18.81 15.12
N GLN A 489 -3.08 -19.78 14.95
CA GLN A 489 -1.82 -19.52 14.27
C GLN A 489 -2.13 -19.10 12.83
N SER A 490 -1.61 -17.95 12.43
CA SER A 490 -1.86 -17.35 11.11
C SER A 490 -0.56 -16.71 10.63
N PHE A 491 -0.29 -16.81 9.33
CA PHE A 491 0.99 -16.42 8.73
C PHE A 491 0.83 -15.19 7.84
N ASP A 492 1.89 -14.40 7.75
CA ASP A 492 1.95 -13.24 6.85
C ASP A 492 1.89 -13.67 5.39
N VAL A 493 1.27 -12.83 4.57
CA VAL A 493 1.16 -13.06 3.14
C VAL A 493 2.11 -12.12 2.41
N ASP A 494 2.99 -12.69 1.59
CA ASP A 494 3.85 -11.93 0.71
C ASP A 494 3.10 -11.54 -0.57
N ARG A 495 2.20 -10.54 -0.45
CA ARG A 495 1.47 -9.97 -1.59
C ARG A 495 1.06 -8.53 -1.35
N HIS A 496 0.97 -7.76 -2.43
CA HIS A 496 0.29 -6.47 -2.41
C HIS A 496 -1.19 -6.62 -2.03
N SER A 497 -1.64 -5.84 -1.04
CA SER A 497 -3.06 -5.68 -0.71
C SER A 497 -3.65 -4.44 -1.37
N CYS A 498 -4.86 -4.60 -1.92
CA CYS A 498 -5.62 -3.51 -2.52
C CYS A 498 -6.58 -2.81 -1.54
N LEU A 499 -6.55 -3.14 -0.25
CA LEU A 499 -7.44 -2.57 0.76
C LEU A 499 -6.76 -1.48 1.61
N PRO A 500 -7.54 -0.50 2.11
CA PRO A 500 -7.01 0.68 2.79
C PRO A 500 -6.40 0.43 4.17
N ASP A 501 -6.45 -0.78 4.73
CA ASP A 501 -5.65 -1.08 5.92
C ASP A 501 -4.17 -1.19 5.61
N ASP A 502 -3.83 -1.38 4.33
CA ASP A 502 -2.46 -1.45 3.82
C ASP A 502 -2.00 -0.15 3.14
N SER A 503 -2.78 0.91 3.30
CA SER A 503 -2.55 2.22 2.68
C SER A 503 -2.36 3.30 3.75
N ALA A 504 -1.59 4.32 3.43
CA ALA A 504 -1.32 5.46 4.31
C ALA A 504 -2.59 6.27 4.62
N GLY A 505 -2.79 6.60 5.89
CA GLY A 505 -3.77 7.58 6.35
C GLY A 505 -3.42 9.02 5.94
N VAL A 506 -4.13 10.02 6.48
CA VAL A 506 -4.14 11.40 5.91
C VAL A 506 -3.50 12.50 6.77
N PHE A 507 -2.61 12.16 7.70
CA PHE A 507 -2.17 13.08 8.75
C PHE A 507 -1.40 14.32 8.23
N ALA A 508 -0.40 14.19 7.34
CA ALA A 508 0.34 15.38 6.83
C ALA A 508 1.29 15.14 5.62
N PRO A 509 0.82 15.18 4.35
CA PRO A 509 -0.45 14.69 3.83
C PRO A 509 -0.54 13.16 4.02
N GLY A 510 -1.60 12.53 3.52
CA GLY A 510 -1.50 11.10 3.25
C GLY A 510 -0.69 10.83 1.99
N TRP A 511 -0.25 9.59 1.80
CA TRP A 511 0.50 9.19 0.60
C TRP A 511 -0.41 8.71 -0.52
N ASP A 512 -1.35 7.82 -0.18
CA ASP A 512 -2.29 7.25 -1.14
C ASP A 512 -3.39 8.24 -1.49
N VAL A 513 -3.67 9.16 -0.56
CA VAL A 513 -4.71 10.17 -0.69
C VAL A 513 -4.47 11.32 0.29
N SER A 514 -4.83 12.54 -0.08
CA SER A 514 -4.83 13.71 0.81
C SER A 514 -6.26 14.07 1.22
N THR A 515 -6.49 15.25 1.78
CA THR A 515 -7.83 15.75 2.06
C THR A 515 -8.05 17.16 1.54
N ASP A 516 -9.31 17.50 1.27
CA ASP A 516 -9.75 18.86 0.93
C ASP A 516 -11.13 19.13 1.55
N ARG A 517 -11.64 20.36 1.39
CA ARG A 517 -12.95 20.79 1.87
C ARG A 517 -13.81 21.29 0.72
N LYS A 518 -15.07 20.83 0.72
CA LYS A 518 -16.13 21.34 -0.15
C LYS A 518 -17.25 21.96 0.68
N ARG A 519 -17.78 23.10 0.23
CA ARG A 519 -18.99 23.66 0.83
C ARG A 519 -20.22 22.92 0.31
N ILE A 520 -21.01 22.34 1.22
CA ILE A 520 -22.24 21.58 0.91
C ILE A 520 -23.32 22.05 1.88
N SER A 521 -24.43 22.56 1.34
CA SER A 521 -25.57 23.06 2.14
C SER A 521 -25.15 24.02 3.27
N GLY A 522 -24.21 24.93 2.97
CA GLY A 522 -23.70 25.91 3.92
C GLY A 522 -22.50 25.44 4.76
N ALA A 523 -22.35 24.14 5.01
CA ALA A 523 -21.26 23.57 5.83
C ALA A 523 -20.00 23.25 5.00
N ARG A 524 -18.81 23.39 5.60
CA ARG A 524 -17.55 22.90 5.02
C ARG A 524 -17.38 21.42 5.39
N VAL A 525 -17.52 20.55 4.40
CA VAL A 525 -17.33 19.11 4.56
C VAL A 525 -15.94 18.75 4.08
N GLN A 526 -15.14 18.19 4.99
CA GLN A 526 -13.85 17.61 4.65
C GLN A 526 -14.04 16.25 3.99
N HIS A 527 -13.21 15.96 2.99
CA HIS A 527 -13.26 14.72 2.22
C HIS A 527 -11.87 14.31 1.73
N LEU A 528 -11.72 13.05 1.35
CA LEU A 528 -10.52 12.51 0.71
C LEU A 528 -10.31 13.13 -0.68
N ALA A 529 -9.06 13.31 -1.11
CA ALA A 529 -8.72 13.83 -2.44
C ALA A 529 -7.28 13.45 -2.84
N ALA A 530 -7.10 12.80 -4.00
CA ALA A 530 -5.77 12.44 -4.50
C ALA A 530 -4.98 13.63 -5.08
N TYR A 531 -5.65 14.70 -5.51
CA TYR A 531 -5.00 15.87 -6.10
C TYR A 531 -4.20 16.73 -5.10
N GLY A 532 -4.33 16.48 -3.79
CA GLY A 532 -3.55 17.16 -2.75
C GLY A 532 -2.12 16.60 -2.59
N LEU A 533 -1.81 15.46 -3.22
CA LEU A 533 -0.49 14.84 -3.25
C LEU A 533 0.47 15.60 -4.17
N GLY A 534 1.77 15.34 -4.06
CA GLY A 534 2.82 15.92 -4.91
C GLY A 534 2.52 15.86 -6.42
N SER A 535 2.95 16.89 -7.15
CA SER A 535 2.79 17.05 -8.60
C SER A 535 4.17 17.19 -9.27
N PRO A 536 4.77 16.09 -9.76
CA PRO A 536 4.26 14.71 -9.70
C PRO A 536 4.54 14.04 -8.34
N PHE A 537 4.01 12.83 -8.11
CA PHE A 537 4.14 12.12 -6.83
C PHE A 537 5.59 11.97 -6.30
N PRO A 538 6.66 11.87 -7.13
CA PRO A 538 8.02 11.78 -6.61
C PRO A 538 8.49 12.98 -5.79
N GLU A 539 7.87 14.17 -5.94
CA GLU A 539 8.15 15.32 -5.06
C GLU A 539 7.77 15.03 -3.61
N ASP A 540 6.61 14.40 -3.41
CA ASP A 540 6.15 13.99 -2.08
C ASP A 540 7.01 12.83 -1.55
N SER A 541 7.39 11.91 -2.44
CA SER A 541 8.23 10.75 -2.13
C SER A 541 9.55 11.10 -1.47
N LYS A 542 10.24 12.09 -2.02
CA LYS A 542 11.51 12.55 -1.47
C LYS A 542 11.37 13.04 -0.03
N LEU A 543 10.33 13.83 0.23
CA LEU A 543 10.13 14.43 1.55
C LEU A 543 9.70 13.38 2.59
N CYS A 544 8.74 12.52 2.26
CA CYS A 544 8.31 11.44 3.17
C CYS A 544 9.45 10.46 3.49
N ALA A 545 10.32 10.18 2.53
CA ALA A 545 11.50 9.33 2.70
C ALA A 545 12.53 9.99 3.63
N ALA A 546 12.79 11.29 3.47
CA ALA A 546 13.75 12.04 4.28
C ALA A 546 13.28 12.33 5.71
N LEU A 547 11.97 12.31 5.98
CA LEU A 547 11.41 12.42 7.34
C LEU A 547 11.37 11.08 8.09
N SER A 548 12.35 10.21 7.80
CA SER A 548 12.52 8.85 8.33
C SER A 548 11.28 7.99 8.15
N THR A 549 11.01 7.63 6.89
CA THR A 549 9.93 6.72 6.52
C THR A 549 8.55 7.12 7.05
N PHE A 550 8.08 8.33 6.70
CA PHE A 550 6.79 8.82 7.17
C PHE A 550 5.62 7.87 6.82
N TRP A 551 5.75 7.14 5.70
CA TRP A 551 4.80 6.13 5.21
C TRP A 551 5.56 4.86 4.76
N PRO A 552 5.76 3.88 5.65
CA PRO A 552 6.62 2.73 5.43
C PRO A 552 6.40 1.94 4.14
N ALA A 553 5.15 1.69 3.75
CA ALA A 553 4.85 0.90 2.55
C ALA A 553 5.38 1.55 1.24
N VAL A 554 5.62 2.86 1.26
CA VAL A 554 5.65 3.66 0.03
C VAL A 554 6.74 4.75 0.00
N ALA A 555 7.34 5.06 1.14
CA ALA A 555 8.44 6.01 1.27
C ALA A 555 9.58 5.39 2.10
N PRO A 556 10.44 4.54 1.50
CA PRO A 556 11.61 3.98 2.16
C PRO A 556 12.47 5.05 2.87
N ASP A 557 13.07 4.71 4.01
CA ASP A 557 13.85 5.63 4.83
C ASP A 557 15.14 6.07 4.11
N ALA A 558 15.16 7.33 3.64
CA ALA A 558 16.29 7.91 2.93
C ALA A 558 17.22 8.74 3.83
N SER A 559 17.02 8.73 5.15
CA SER A 559 17.83 9.53 6.10
C SER A 559 19.33 9.19 6.06
N ARG A 560 19.67 8.00 5.54
CA ARG A 560 21.05 7.55 5.34
C ARG A 560 21.61 7.90 3.95
N SER A 561 20.78 8.19 2.96
CA SER A 561 21.20 8.36 1.56
C SER A 561 21.70 9.78 1.24
N MET A 562 21.29 10.77 2.03
CA MET A 562 21.53 12.20 1.74
C MET A 562 22.12 12.92 2.96
N SER A 563 22.59 14.16 2.75
CA SER A 563 23.07 15.00 3.84
C SER A 563 21.95 15.40 4.82
N PRO A 564 22.27 15.64 6.11
CA PRO A 564 21.27 15.98 7.13
C PRO A 564 20.53 17.31 6.89
N ASN A 565 21.07 18.24 6.12
CA ASN A 565 20.38 19.51 5.87
C ASN A 565 19.30 19.35 4.78
N THR A 566 18.03 19.31 5.19
CA THR A 566 16.90 19.23 4.26
C THR A 566 16.33 20.57 3.81
N GLY A 567 16.86 21.69 4.33
CA GLY A 567 16.26 23.02 4.15
C GLY A 567 15.12 23.35 5.13
N ASN A 568 14.77 22.43 6.03
CA ASN A 568 13.88 22.68 7.16
C ASN A 568 14.46 22.05 8.44
N ALA A 569 14.38 22.79 9.55
CA ALA A 569 14.85 22.32 10.84
C ALA A 569 13.96 21.17 11.34
N GLY A 570 14.58 20.10 11.86
CA GLY A 570 13.84 18.98 12.45
C GLY A 570 13.84 17.71 11.61
N LEU A 571 14.96 17.45 10.90
CA LEU A 571 15.23 16.11 10.39
C LEU A 571 15.04 15.07 11.49
N ARG A 572 14.63 13.88 11.07
CA ARG A 572 14.48 12.75 11.97
C ARG A 572 15.67 11.84 11.79
N ALA A 573 16.21 11.37 12.90
CA ALA A 573 17.14 10.26 12.92
C ALA A 573 16.56 9.06 12.16
N THR A 574 17.42 8.20 11.59
CA THR A 574 16.99 6.97 10.92
C THR A 574 16.06 6.15 11.80
N VAL A 575 14.88 5.83 11.29
CA VAL A 575 13.86 5.07 12.05
C VAL A 575 13.82 3.63 11.57
N ALA A 576 13.81 3.43 10.25
CA ALA A 576 13.77 2.10 9.63
C ALA A 576 14.91 2.00 8.63
N PRO A 577 16.14 1.67 9.08
CA PRO A 577 17.31 1.73 8.21
C PRO A 577 17.15 0.79 7.02
N LEU A 578 17.31 1.36 5.82
CA LEU A 578 17.65 0.58 4.64
C LEU A 578 19.06 -0.01 4.81
N THR A 579 19.37 -1.11 4.14
CA THR A 579 20.72 -1.70 4.16
C THR A 579 21.68 -0.96 3.24
N ASP A 580 22.97 -1.23 3.38
CA ASP A 580 24.01 -0.67 2.52
C ASP A 580 23.80 -1.04 1.04
N GLU A 581 23.24 -2.21 0.75
CA GLU A 581 22.84 -2.62 -0.61
C GLU A 581 21.60 -1.86 -1.11
N GLU A 582 20.58 -1.68 -0.27
CA GLU A 582 19.32 -1.00 -0.60
C GLU A 582 19.51 0.50 -0.91
N ILE A 583 20.56 1.12 -0.39
CA ILE A 583 20.96 2.52 -0.73
C ILE A 583 22.15 2.57 -1.70
N GLY A 584 22.60 1.44 -2.25
CA GLY A 584 23.67 1.39 -3.25
C GLY A 584 25.06 1.82 -2.74
N GLN A 585 25.29 1.87 -1.42
CA GLN A 585 26.66 1.98 -0.87
C GLN A 585 27.49 0.74 -1.24
N VAL A 586 26.83 -0.42 -1.24
CA VAL A 586 27.34 -1.67 -1.78
C VAL A 586 26.47 -2.05 -2.99
N GLY A 587 27.09 -2.51 -4.08
CA GLY A 587 26.37 -2.82 -5.31
C GLY A 587 25.94 -1.57 -6.09
N SER A 588 24.87 -1.69 -6.88
CA SER A 588 24.44 -0.67 -7.85
C SER A 588 22.92 -0.47 -7.93
N LEU A 589 22.19 -0.85 -6.86
CA LEU A 589 20.73 -0.81 -6.82
C LEU A 589 20.18 0.10 -5.70
N PRO A 590 20.54 1.40 -5.66
CA PRO A 590 19.88 2.33 -4.76
C PRO A 590 18.39 2.45 -5.12
N TRP A 591 17.50 2.23 -4.15
CA TRP A 591 16.05 2.14 -4.39
C TRP A 591 15.45 3.38 -5.10
N ASP A 592 16.00 4.57 -4.85
CA ASP A 592 15.56 5.87 -5.37
C ASP A 592 16.50 6.45 -6.44
N GLY A 593 17.57 5.73 -6.81
CA GLY A 593 18.60 6.22 -7.71
C GLY A 593 19.65 7.14 -7.07
N VAL A 594 19.65 7.30 -5.74
CA VAL A 594 20.63 8.08 -4.98
C VAL A 594 21.57 7.14 -4.23
N VAL A 595 22.85 7.15 -4.62
CA VAL A 595 23.88 6.33 -3.97
C VAL A 595 24.19 6.91 -2.60
N GLY A 596 24.13 6.06 -1.56
CA GLY A 596 24.41 6.48 -0.20
C GLY A 596 25.87 6.96 0.01
N PRO A 597 26.14 7.66 1.13
CA PRO A 597 27.41 8.35 1.36
C PRO A 597 28.63 7.43 1.38
N LYS A 598 29.79 7.98 1.00
CA LYS A 598 31.08 7.27 1.05
C LYS A 598 32.04 7.97 2.00
N VAL A 599 32.92 7.19 2.62
CA VAL A 599 34.03 7.75 3.42
C VAL A 599 35.10 8.25 2.46
N ASN A 600 35.42 9.54 2.52
CA ASN A 600 36.48 10.19 1.75
C ASN A 600 37.37 11.02 2.69
N THR A 601 38.67 11.09 2.38
CA THR A 601 39.65 11.85 3.18
C THR A 601 39.96 13.18 2.49
N PHE A 602 39.81 14.29 3.23
CA PHE A 602 40.17 15.64 2.79
C PHE A 602 41.14 16.24 3.81
N ASP A 603 42.29 16.72 3.35
CA ASP A 603 43.34 17.31 4.20
C ASP A 603 43.71 16.46 5.43
N GLY A 604 43.71 15.13 5.27
CA GLY A 604 44.03 14.17 6.33
C GLY A 604 42.90 13.89 7.34
N VAL A 605 41.69 14.42 7.11
CA VAL A 605 40.50 14.21 7.92
C VAL A 605 39.47 13.40 7.13
N ASP A 606 38.87 12.40 7.77
CA ASP A 606 37.83 11.57 7.14
C ASP A 606 36.44 12.22 7.27
N PHE A 607 35.72 12.24 6.15
CA PHE A 607 34.36 12.75 6.03
C PHE A 607 33.46 11.69 5.39
N LEU A 608 32.17 11.74 5.72
CA LEU A 608 31.14 11.18 4.86
C LEU A 608 30.81 12.20 3.79
N ASP A 609 31.01 11.80 2.55
CA ASP A 609 30.68 12.55 1.37
C ASP A 609 29.24 12.19 0.93
N CYS A 610 28.32 13.12 1.13
CA CYS A 610 26.88 12.95 0.97
C CYS A 610 26.35 13.77 -0.22
N GLU A 611 25.35 13.25 -0.93
CA GLU A 611 24.51 14.09 -1.80
C GLU A 611 23.72 15.09 -0.97
N LYS A 612 23.69 16.37 -1.36
CA LYS A 612 22.87 17.37 -0.67
C LYS A 612 21.41 17.10 -0.94
N PHE A 613 20.60 17.02 0.12
CA PHE A 613 19.17 16.81 -0.01
C PHE A 613 18.53 17.78 -1.02
N LEU A 614 18.82 19.07 -0.94
CA LEU A 614 18.21 20.07 -1.83
C LEU A 614 18.53 19.88 -3.32
N HIS A 615 19.66 19.23 -3.66
CA HIS A 615 20.08 18.96 -5.05
C HIS A 615 19.61 17.61 -5.59
N VAL A 616 19.11 16.71 -4.73
CA VAL A 616 18.54 15.44 -5.18
C VAL A 616 17.19 15.67 -5.86
N ASP A 617 16.98 15.09 -7.03
CA ASP A 617 15.76 15.27 -7.81
C ASP A 617 15.10 13.93 -8.17
N TYR A 618 14.10 13.54 -7.40
CA TYR A 618 13.37 12.29 -7.63
C TYR A 618 12.53 12.30 -8.91
N VAL A 619 12.10 13.46 -9.41
CA VAL A 619 11.39 13.54 -10.69
C VAL A 619 12.35 13.22 -11.82
N LYS A 620 13.58 13.77 -11.76
CA LYS A 620 14.66 13.40 -12.69
C LYS A 620 15.01 11.91 -12.59
N ASN A 621 15.19 11.38 -11.38
CA ASN A 621 15.48 9.96 -11.17
C ASN A 621 14.37 9.06 -11.77
N ALA A 622 13.10 9.44 -11.62
CA ALA A 622 11.96 8.73 -12.19
C ALA A 622 11.92 8.81 -13.73
N LEU A 623 12.25 9.95 -14.34
CA LEU A 623 12.35 10.12 -15.80
C LEU A 623 13.45 9.25 -16.41
N GLU A 624 14.56 9.12 -15.68
CA GLU A 624 15.74 8.35 -16.09
C GLU A 624 15.63 6.86 -15.73
N GLY A 625 14.52 6.42 -15.10
CA GLY A 625 14.29 5.02 -14.75
C GLY A 625 15.25 4.51 -13.66
N ARG A 626 15.61 5.36 -12.69
CA ARG A 626 16.59 5.02 -11.64
C ARG A 626 15.99 4.44 -10.35
N PHE A 627 14.67 4.47 -10.19
CA PHE A 627 14.02 3.81 -9.06
C PHE A 627 14.04 2.29 -9.24
N THR A 628 14.18 1.56 -8.14
CA THR A 628 14.11 0.09 -8.12
C THR A 628 13.42 -0.41 -6.86
N PRO A 629 12.46 -1.36 -6.97
CA PRO A 629 11.87 -2.01 -5.80
C PRO A 629 12.61 -3.31 -5.42
N ARG A 630 13.66 -3.69 -6.17
CA ARG A 630 14.24 -5.06 -6.17
C ARG A 630 14.58 -5.59 -4.78
N LEU A 631 15.18 -4.76 -3.95
CA LEU A 631 15.64 -5.14 -2.62
C LEU A 631 14.57 -4.84 -1.57
N THR A 632 13.84 -3.74 -1.71
CA THR A 632 12.79 -3.34 -0.76
C THR A 632 11.60 -4.29 -0.77
N THR A 633 11.27 -4.92 -1.90
CA THR A 633 10.21 -5.96 -1.98
C THR A 633 10.52 -7.23 -1.21
N GLN A 634 11.75 -7.40 -0.71
CA GLN A 634 12.14 -8.57 0.08
C GLN A 634 12.00 -8.31 1.59
N VAL A 635 11.59 -7.10 1.98
CA VAL A 635 11.48 -6.70 3.38
C VAL A 635 10.04 -6.92 3.85
N SER A 636 9.85 -7.93 4.69
CA SER A 636 8.56 -8.21 5.33
C SER A 636 8.28 -7.25 6.48
N SER A 637 7.02 -7.16 6.93
CA SER A 637 6.65 -6.46 8.17
C SER A 637 7.49 -6.87 9.39
N GLU A 638 7.90 -8.14 9.47
CA GLU A 638 8.76 -8.64 10.55
C GLU A 638 10.20 -8.11 10.43
N GLU A 639 10.84 -8.27 9.27
CA GLU A 639 12.19 -7.75 9.03
C GLU A 639 12.23 -6.23 9.24
N TYR A 640 11.21 -5.50 8.77
CA TYR A 640 11.06 -4.07 9.00
C TYR A 640 11.06 -3.72 10.50
N GLY A 641 10.25 -4.43 11.30
CA GLY A 641 10.18 -4.24 12.74
C GLY A 641 11.49 -4.57 13.47
N LEU A 642 12.21 -5.62 13.03
CA LEU A 642 13.52 -5.98 13.56
C LEU A 642 14.56 -4.87 13.32
N ARG A 643 14.57 -4.27 12.12
CA ARG A 643 15.47 -3.14 11.79
C ARG A 643 15.20 -1.92 12.68
N MET A 644 13.93 -1.59 12.90
CA MET A 644 13.54 -0.48 13.79
C MET A 644 13.95 -0.74 15.25
N GLN A 645 13.76 -1.97 15.73
CA GLN A 645 14.18 -2.37 17.08
C GLN A 645 15.71 -2.31 17.24
N ALA A 646 16.46 -2.73 16.22
CA ALA A 646 17.93 -2.66 16.19
C ALA A 646 18.43 -1.22 16.40
N ILE A 647 17.96 -0.29 15.55
CA ILE A 647 18.43 1.11 15.62
C ILE A 647 17.94 1.82 16.89
N ALA A 648 16.71 1.54 17.33
CA ALA A 648 16.19 2.11 18.57
C ALA A 648 17.03 1.70 19.79
N LYS A 649 17.58 0.48 19.80
CA LYS A 649 18.52 0.05 20.85
C LYS A 649 19.81 0.85 20.82
N CYS A 650 20.41 1.06 19.64
CA CYS A 650 21.61 1.89 19.51
C CYS A 650 21.37 3.30 20.06
N TYR A 651 20.22 3.92 19.73
CA TYR A 651 19.87 5.23 20.28
C TYR A 651 19.72 5.24 21.80
N ARG A 652 19.10 4.20 22.39
CA ARG A 652 19.01 4.07 23.86
C ARG A 652 20.40 3.97 24.49
N THR A 653 21.30 3.18 23.91
CA THR A 653 22.67 3.03 24.43
C THR A 653 23.51 4.30 24.29
N MET A 654 23.37 5.03 23.18
CA MET A 654 24.13 6.26 22.96
C MET A 654 23.59 7.44 23.78
N GLY A 655 22.27 7.47 24.02
CA GLY A 655 21.60 8.59 24.67
C GLY A 655 21.72 9.91 23.90
N GLY A 656 21.11 10.96 24.46
CA GLY A 656 21.10 12.31 23.87
C GLY A 656 20.18 12.43 22.65
N ASP A 657 20.43 13.47 21.84
CA ASP A 657 19.65 13.75 20.63
C ASP A 657 19.97 12.74 19.53
N ARG A 658 18.94 12.04 19.05
CA ARG A 658 19.04 11.06 17.96
C ARG A 658 19.38 11.73 16.63
N ASN A 659 19.02 13.00 16.44
CA ASN A 659 19.30 13.72 15.18
C ASN A 659 20.78 14.04 15.00
N LEU A 660 21.60 13.87 16.04
CA LEU A 660 23.05 13.97 16.01
C LEU A 660 23.72 12.60 15.84
N ARG A 661 23.00 11.59 15.38
CA ARG A 661 23.44 10.20 15.29
C ARG A 661 23.23 9.67 13.88
N PHE A 662 24.16 9.98 12.99
CA PHE A 662 24.11 9.57 11.60
C PHE A 662 24.51 8.10 11.44
N VAL A 663 23.71 7.33 10.72
CA VAL A 663 23.95 5.89 10.46
C VAL A 663 24.73 5.73 9.16
N VAL A 664 26.02 5.42 9.29
CA VAL A 664 26.95 5.26 8.17
C VAL A 664 26.72 3.97 7.42
N SER A 665 26.62 2.85 8.14
CA SER A 665 26.45 1.50 7.61
C SER A 665 25.40 0.74 8.42
N PHE A 666 24.54 -0.02 7.73
CA PHE A 666 23.57 -0.93 8.32
C PHE A 666 23.53 -2.21 7.47
N ARG A 667 23.89 -3.34 8.08
CA ARG A 667 23.88 -4.64 7.40
C ARG A 667 23.43 -5.75 8.33
N LYS A 668 22.67 -6.72 7.80
CA LYS A 668 22.40 -7.99 8.48
C LYS A 668 23.67 -8.84 8.44
N VAL A 669 24.05 -9.45 9.56
CA VAL A 669 25.27 -10.27 9.65
C VAL A 669 24.94 -11.71 9.96
N ASN A 670 25.64 -12.62 9.29
CA ASN A 670 25.49 -14.05 9.48
C ASN A 670 26.36 -14.54 10.65
N ALA A 671 26.03 -15.70 11.23
CA ALA A 671 26.79 -16.28 12.34
C ALA A 671 28.28 -16.56 12.02
N GLY A 672 28.64 -16.65 10.74
CA GLY A 672 30.02 -16.82 10.26
C GLY A 672 30.81 -15.52 10.11
N ASP A 673 30.22 -14.35 10.35
CA ASP A 673 30.90 -13.05 10.22
C ASP A 673 32.01 -12.91 11.27
N SER A 674 33.23 -12.59 10.82
CA SER A 674 34.41 -12.55 11.68
C SER A 674 34.37 -11.42 12.72
N GLU A 675 33.73 -10.29 12.40
CA GLU A 675 33.52 -9.18 13.33
C GLU A 675 32.54 -9.59 14.43
N LEU A 676 31.47 -10.30 14.08
CA LEU A 676 30.54 -10.87 15.05
C LEU A 676 31.22 -11.91 15.94
N GLN A 677 31.94 -12.88 15.36
CA GLN A 677 32.63 -13.92 16.14
C GLN A 677 33.62 -13.30 17.13
N ARG A 678 34.38 -12.31 16.69
CA ARG A 678 35.32 -11.58 17.56
C ARG A 678 34.59 -10.84 18.68
N ALA A 679 33.49 -10.15 18.38
CA ALA A 679 32.73 -9.43 19.39
C ALA A 679 32.13 -10.36 20.45
N GLN A 680 31.63 -11.53 20.06
CA GLN A 680 31.07 -12.51 20.99
C GLN A 680 32.16 -13.14 21.87
N LEU A 681 33.37 -13.36 21.33
CA LEU A 681 34.53 -13.83 22.09
C LEU A 681 35.01 -12.78 23.10
N ASP A 682 35.18 -11.53 22.66
CA ASP A 682 35.63 -10.42 23.52
C ASP A 682 34.67 -10.16 24.69
N THR A 683 33.38 -10.44 24.51
CA THR A 683 32.33 -10.14 25.49
C THR A 683 31.77 -11.37 26.21
N SER A 684 32.26 -12.57 25.87
CA SER A 684 31.71 -13.86 26.33
C SER A 684 30.18 -13.92 26.20
N THR A 685 29.64 -13.33 25.12
CA THR A 685 28.20 -13.14 24.93
C THR A 685 27.80 -13.53 23.51
N VAL A 686 26.90 -14.50 23.37
CA VAL A 686 26.37 -14.93 22.07
C VAL A 686 25.07 -14.17 21.78
N LEU A 687 25.00 -13.52 20.62
CA LEU A 687 23.78 -12.90 20.14
C LEU A 687 22.92 -13.95 19.42
N ALA A 688 21.68 -14.12 19.85
CA ALA A 688 20.74 -15.07 19.25
C ALA A 688 19.86 -14.42 18.18
N GLY A 689 19.36 -15.23 17.25
CA GLY A 689 18.48 -14.78 16.17
C GLY A 689 19.20 -13.92 15.13
N GLU A 690 18.46 -13.02 14.51
CA GLU A 690 18.98 -12.06 13.54
C GLU A 690 19.88 -11.03 14.23
N VAL A 691 21.06 -10.81 13.65
CA VAL A 691 22.02 -9.83 14.16
C VAL A 691 22.26 -8.76 13.09
N TYR A 692 22.27 -7.51 13.50
CA TYR A 692 22.56 -6.36 12.65
C TYR A 692 23.82 -5.65 13.11
N ARG A 693 24.69 -5.33 12.16
CA ARG A 693 25.82 -4.42 12.37
C ARG A 693 25.38 -3.01 12.01
N ILE A 694 25.60 -2.08 12.93
CA ILE A 694 25.31 -0.66 12.74
C ILE A 694 26.57 0.16 13.02
N ASP A 695 26.93 1.03 12.08
CA ASP A 695 28.06 1.96 12.17
C ASP A 695 27.50 3.37 12.27
N MET A 696 27.83 4.08 13.34
CA MET A 696 27.23 5.39 13.64
C MET A 696 28.31 6.39 13.96
N ILE A 697 28.07 7.65 13.57
CA ILE A 697 28.91 8.78 13.94
C ILE A 697 28.07 9.85 14.64
N VAL A 698 28.75 10.73 15.37
CA VAL A 698 28.16 12.00 15.79
C VAL A 698 28.24 12.96 14.60
N GLY A 699 27.08 13.36 14.11
CA GLY A 699 26.96 14.26 12.97
C GLY A 699 25.50 14.56 12.66
N GLY A 700 25.22 15.81 12.33
CA GLY A 700 23.91 16.32 11.94
C GLY A 700 24.02 17.63 11.17
N GLU A 701 22.91 18.34 11.02
CA GLU A 701 22.82 19.58 10.24
C GLU A 701 23.87 20.62 10.67
N ALA A 702 24.08 20.81 11.98
CA ALA A 702 25.02 21.79 12.52
C ALA A 702 26.50 21.48 12.24
N THR A 703 26.83 20.25 11.86
CA THR A 703 28.21 19.81 11.57
C THR A 703 28.47 19.62 10.08
N GLU A 704 27.44 19.76 9.24
CA GLU A 704 27.54 19.63 7.79
C GLU A 704 28.38 20.77 7.20
N GLN A 705 29.31 20.42 6.30
CA GLN A 705 30.21 21.35 5.64
C GLN A 705 29.99 21.31 4.13
N SER A 706 30.24 22.43 3.45
CA SER A 706 30.21 22.46 1.99
C SER A 706 31.37 21.65 1.41
N HIS A 707 31.10 20.86 0.36
CA HIS A 707 32.15 20.18 -0.37
C HIS A 707 33.03 21.20 -1.13
N PRO A 708 34.37 21.04 -1.14
CA PRO A 708 35.28 22.04 -1.72
C PRO A 708 35.23 22.19 -3.25
N THR A 709 34.57 21.27 -3.97
CA THR A 709 34.64 21.16 -5.43
C THR A 709 33.32 20.79 -6.10
N ASP A 710 32.34 20.23 -5.36
CA ASP A 710 31.03 19.89 -5.90
C ASP A 710 29.93 20.51 -5.03
N PHE A 711 29.33 21.60 -5.50
CA PHE A 711 28.31 22.32 -4.75
C PHE A 711 27.05 21.50 -4.46
N ARG A 712 26.84 20.38 -5.17
CA ARG A 712 25.70 19.46 -4.99
C ARG A 712 25.94 18.46 -3.86
N ARG A 713 27.15 18.43 -3.30
CA ARG A 713 27.56 17.48 -2.26
C ARG A 713 27.97 18.22 -0.99
N SER A 714 27.87 17.52 0.13
CA SER A 714 28.25 17.99 1.46
C SER A 714 29.16 16.99 2.15
N LEU A 715 29.99 17.50 3.05
CA LEU A 715 30.89 16.71 3.87
C LEU A 715 30.38 16.71 5.32
N LEU A 716 30.24 15.51 5.90
CA LEU A 716 29.92 15.34 7.32
C LEU A 716 31.16 14.75 8.03
N PRO A 717 31.79 15.47 8.97
CA PRO A 717 33.01 14.99 9.61
C PRO A 717 32.74 13.71 10.41
N ILE A 718 33.63 12.73 10.30
CA ILE A 718 33.51 11.47 11.04
C ILE A 718 34.01 11.70 12.47
N GLN A 719 33.07 11.88 13.40
CA GLN A 719 33.34 12.09 14.82
C GLN A 719 32.70 11.01 15.68
N ASP A 720 33.39 10.60 16.74
CA ASP A 720 32.93 9.57 17.70
C ASP A 720 32.27 8.36 17.01
N ARG A 721 32.99 7.75 16.06
CA ARG A 721 32.49 6.60 15.32
C ARG A 721 32.33 5.39 16.24
N GLN A 722 31.13 4.84 16.32
CA GLN A 722 30.78 3.70 17.14
C GLN A 722 30.17 2.59 16.29
N LEU A 723 30.60 1.37 16.57
CA LEU A 723 30.12 0.14 15.94
C LEU A 723 29.25 -0.62 16.93
N PHE A 724 28.13 -1.12 16.45
CA PHE A 724 27.18 -1.93 17.20
C PHE A 724 26.93 -3.25 16.48
N LEU A 725 26.79 -4.32 17.26
CA LEU A 725 26.18 -5.58 16.85
C LEU A 725 24.97 -5.81 17.74
N THR A 726 23.78 -5.84 17.14
CA THR A 726 22.52 -5.88 17.89
C THR A 726 21.70 -7.09 17.46
N SER A 727 21.21 -7.85 18.45
CA SER A 727 20.11 -8.79 18.26
C SER A 727 18.82 -8.09 18.68
N PRO A 728 17.85 -7.83 17.79
CA PRO A 728 16.67 -7.03 18.15
C PRO A 728 15.73 -7.75 19.13
N ARG A 729 15.72 -9.09 19.11
CA ARG A 729 14.83 -9.93 19.94
C ARG A 729 15.33 -10.12 21.37
N THR A 730 16.55 -9.69 21.68
CA THR A 730 17.12 -9.73 23.03
C THR A 730 17.36 -8.31 23.51
N ASP A 731 17.62 -8.09 24.80
CA ASP A 731 18.00 -6.75 25.30
C ASP A 731 19.51 -6.49 25.26
N THR A 732 20.28 -7.37 24.61
CA THR A 732 21.74 -7.28 24.58
C THR A 732 22.24 -6.67 23.27
N ALA A 733 23.25 -5.81 23.35
CA ALA A 733 24.04 -5.37 22.21
C ALA A 733 25.54 -5.42 22.55
N LEU A 734 26.36 -5.52 21.51
CA LEU A 734 27.81 -5.41 21.62
C LEU A 734 28.23 -4.11 20.95
N ARG A 735 29.11 -3.34 21.61
CA ARG A 735 29.56 -2.04 21.13
C ARG A 735 31.08 -1.94 21.14
N LYS A 736 31.63 -1.23 20.16
CA LYS A 736 33.04 -0.85 20.10
C LYS A 736 33.18 0.55 19.52
N ARG A 737 33.95 1.44 20.15
CA ARG A 737 34.35 2.71 19.49
C ARG A 737 35.44 2.43 18.47
N SER A 738 35.51 3.19 17.38
CA SER A 738 36.50 2.96 16.31
C SER A 738 37.95 3.00 16.80
N ASN A 739 38.23 3.74 17.87
CA ASN A 739 39.55 3.83 18.51
C ASN A 739 39.82 2.74 19.57
N GLN A 740 38.90 1.79 19.76
CA GLN A 740 39.04 0.68 20.70
C GLN A 740 39.25 -0.64 19.94
N ALA A 741 40.10 -1.51 20.49
CA ALA A 741 40.38 -2.82 19.91
C ALA A 741 39.35 -3.90 20.32
N VAL A 742 38.72 -3.74 21.49
CA VAL A 742 37.92 -4.80 22.15
C VAL A 742 36.46 -4.38 22.21
N TRP A 743 35.56 -5.33 21.98
CA TRP A 743 34.11 -5.12 22.12
C TRP A 743 33.67 -5.14 23.59
N SER A 744 32.58 -4.45 23.90
CA SER A 744 31.95 -4.45 25.21
C SER A 744 30.47 -4.76 25.09
N ARG A 745 29.92 -5.48 26.08
CA ARG A 745 28.47 -5.68 26.20
C ARG A 745 27.82 -4.39 26.72
N VAL A 746 26.70 -4.00 26.12
CA VAL A 746 25.93 -2.80 26.47
C VAL A 746 24.44 -3.07 26.51
#